data_AF-A0A7K2LTL0-F1
#
_entry.id   AF-A0A7K2LTL0-F1
#
_cell.length_a   1.000
_cell.length_b   1.000
_cell.length_c   1.000
_cell.angle_alpha   90.00
_cell.angle_beta   90.00
_cell.angle_gamma   90.00
#
_symmetry.space_group_name_H-M   'P 1'
#
loop_
_entity.id
_entity.type
_entity.pdbx_description
1 polymer ?
#
loop_
_entity_poly.entity_id
_entity_poly.type
_entity_poly.pdbx_seq_one_letter_code
_entity_poly.pdbx_strand_id
1 'polypeptide(L)'
;MARRVSKSKTIDTRTEEEQQQDRARRLRYGGPWAITALGPILVEGAHVTVAGNPAALALATLGIAGTGTALCRFLNHLDSKAKRDKDTVRLHQVNTVAVTAAVTLGTITGVDTAETAGAWALGGIGLSLANNLWSSFHKKGSEKGASKWEKLESEIGLAKHELKEAKSNGKGTVIATVEAKDGATAEDLARRIPAMAAAMKIGKGRITHVVDDDDSSMVTMRVQVADLLKEGFPWRGPSAFGASIGDVPIRTGRYEDGEDLLLNLTGQLRDPGPLSNGNVEHAIAMGVNGAGKTQGNQLIITECCTRTEVSVIVIDCSKFQQDFGHVRHGIEWPIDKKDAARRFFKILPNAIEKRTDFLAAKGMSKWEPGCGLNFLVVIGEEAADFAADNEHYQKILRTARAAGIWILTSIQRATHNNMDTDSRANSPAGLCFGLRDGADAQYCLPDEAIDAGAWPQWGNRKPGYHYAAGLGIPEERWHVTARTELASKRDQADAVSAGAAIRTPLDTVTADAFGDLYVNRTTYDAPLLPKEEGEDNTPQQAAPSPAPGAPPATPAVETAPAYSGPPDEEMDDVDEETMAAEVEELNEMLKNVLDEDPEPGQYDHLRIEDEIEPPAEDAPVLSLGGDVDDDDKLTSEQGRQELYERLDKWVREGKNSFAPRDVTDILMRLGLSDSKRWFYRERDRLIKAEVISVDESDDGFGLYDILRSPLSENNGE
;
A
#
# COMPACT_ATOMS: atom_id res chain seq x y z
N MET A 1 78.89 -20.60 -47.41
CA MET A 1 77.45 -20.58 -47.08
C MET A 1 77.25 -21.13 -45.68
N ALA A 2 76.91 -20.30 -44.69
CA ALA A 2 76.43 -20.74 -43.39
C ALA A 2 75.52 -19.66 -42.79
N ARG A 3 74.29 -20.03 -42.47
CA ARG A 3 73.16 -19.20 -42.04
C ARG A 3 73.43 -18.51 -40.69
N ARG A 4 73.30 -17.18 -40.63
CA ARG A 4 72.94 -16.47 -39.39
C ARG A 4 71.42 -16.43 -39.30
N VAL A 5 70.86 -17.19 -38.37
CA VAL A 5 69.45 -17.08 -37.97
C VAL A 5 69.32 -15.83 -37.09
N SER A 6 68.74 -14.77 -37.64
CA SER A 6 68.31 -13.58 -36.91
C SER A 6 67.00 -13.90 -36.17
N LYS A 7 67.01 -13.84 -34.84
CA LYS A 7 65.79 -13.89 -34.02
C LYS A 7 64.96 -12.64 -34.31
N SER A 8 63.82 -12.81 -34.98
CA SER A 8 62.77 -11.80 -35.07
C SER A 8 62.30 -11.43 -33.66
N LYS A 9 62.52 -10.18 -33.25
CA LYS A 9 61.82 -9.59 -32.09
C LYS A 9 60.35 -9.47 -32.47
N THR A 10 59.50 -10.27 -31.85
CA THR A 10 58.05 -10.12 -31.93
C THR A 10 57.70 -8.71 -31.44
N ILE A 11 57.20 -7.85 -32.33
CA ILE A 11 56.74 -6.51 -31.99
C ILE A 11 55.43 -6.69 -31.19
N ASP A 12 55.44 -6.29 -29.93
CA ASP A 12 54.25 -6.28 -29.09
C ASP A 12 53.32 -5.16 -29.58
N THR A 13 52.17 -5.52 -30.17
CA THR A 13 51.22 -4.58 -30.79
C THR A 13 50.30 -3.88 -29.79
N ARG A 14 50.48 -4.13 -28.50
CA ARG A 14 49.70 -3.52 -27.41
C ARG A 14 50.18 -2.10 -27.12
N THR A 15 49.25 -1.22 -26.78
CA THR A 15 49.53 0.19 -26.43
C THR A 15 50.45 0.30 -25.20
N GLU A 16 51.19 1.40 -25.05
CA GLU A 16 52.09 1.58 -23.89
C GLU A 16 51.34 1.51 -22.54
N GLU A 17 50.09 1.96 -22.51
CA GLU A 17 49.21 1.85 -21.36
C GLU A 17 48.81 0.39 -21.06
N GLU A 18 48.47 -0.41 -22.08
CA GLU A 18 48.20 -1.84 -21.91
C GLU A 18 49.45 -2.61 -21.45
N GLN A 19 50.63 -2.22 -21.93
CA GLN A 19 51.89 -2.80 -21.47
C GLN A 19 52.22 -2.42 -20.02
N GLN A 20 51.95 -1.18 -19.61
CA GLN A 20 52.09 -0.75 -18.22
C GLN A 20 51.09 -1.47 -17.30
N GLN A 21 49.84 -1.61 -17.73
CA GLN A 21 48.81 -2.34 -16.99
C GLN A 21 49.13 -3.83 -16.87
N ASP A 22 49.62 -4.48 -17.93
CA ASP A 22 50.03 -5.90 -17.88
C ASP A 22 51.27 -6.09 -16.98
N ARG A 23 52.24 -5.18 -17.02
CA ARG A 23 53.38 -5.18 -16.06
C ARG A 23 52.90 -5.00 -14.63
N ALA A 24 52.01 -4.04 -14.37
CA ALA A 24 51.44 -3.82 -13.04
C ALA A 24 50.63 -5.03 -12.55
N ARG A 25 49.88 -5.69 -13.43
CA ARG A 25 49.18 -6.96 -13.12
C ARG A 25 50.17 -8.07 -12.81
N ARG A 26 51.21 -8.29 -13.63
CA ARG A 26 52.22 -9.32 -13.38
C ARG A 26 52.97 -9.10 -12.07
N LEU A 27 53.26 -7.85 -11.69
CA LEU A 27 53.84 -7.52 -10.38
C LEU A 27 52.85 -7.77 -9.24
N ARG A 28 51.58 -7.35 -9.38
CA ARG A 28 50.53 -7.49 -8.35
C ARG A 28 50.08 -8.93 -8.10
N TYR A 29 49.97 -9.72 -9.16
CA TYR A 29 49.49 -11.11 -9.10
C TYR A 29 50.65 -12.12 -9.09
N GLY A 30 51.82 -11.81 -9.66
CA GLY A 30 52.93 -12.74 -9.82
C GLY A 30 54.01 -12.67 -8.73
N GLY A 31 54.08 -11.57 -7.97
CA GLY A 31 55.07 -11.38 -6.90
C GLY A 31 55.05 -12.48 -5.83
N PRO A 32 53.91 -12.79 -5.19
CA PRO A 32 53.80 -13.86 -4.20
C PRO A 32 54.15 -15.26 -4.75
N TRP A 33 53.84 -15.54 -6.02
CA TRP A 33 54.21 -16.80 -6.67
C TRP A 33 55.71 -16.92 -6.90
N ALA A 34 56.37 -15.82 -7.28
CA ALA A 34 57.83 -15.81 -7.41
C ALA A 34 58.53 -16.06 -6.07
N ILE A 35 58.01 -15.51 -4.97
CA ILE A 35 58.54 -15.75 -3.61
C ILE A 35 58.29 -17.19 -3.17
N THR A 36 57.11 -17.74 -3.46
CA THR A 36 56.77 -19.13 -3.15
C THR A 36 57.70 -20.10 -3.88
N ALA A 37 57.99 -19.83 -5.16
CA ALA A 37 58.80 -20.71 -6.00
C ALA A 37 60.33 -20.55 -5.81
N LEU A 38 60.82 -19.32 -5.65
CA LEU A 38 62.26 -19.02 -5.58
C LEU A 38 62.77 -18.81 -4.15
N GLY A 39 61.88 -18.51 -3.21
CA GLY A 39 62.20 -18.26 -1.80
C GLY A 39 62.92 -19.40 -1.08
N PRO A 40 62.54 -20.69 -1.27
CA PRO A 40 63.20 -21.81 -0.60
C PRO A 40 64.71 -21.86 -0.84
N ILE A 41 65.16 -21.55 -2.06
CA ILE A 41 66.59 -21.60 -2.43
C ILE A 41 67.38 -20.54 -1.65
N LEU A 42 66.84 -19.33 -1.54
CA LEU A 42 67.50 -18.22 -0.84
C LEU A 42 67.52 -18.41 0.67
N VAL A 43 66.42 -18.93 1.23
CA VAL A 43 66.25 -19.13 2.66
C VAL A 43 67.04 -20.34 3.16
N GLU A 44 67.09 -21.42 2.39
CA GLU A 44 67.93 -22.57 2.68
C GLU A 44 69.42 -22.20 2.61
N GLY A 45 69.82 -21.43 1.60
CA GLY A 45 71.18 -20.89 1.52
C GLY A 45 71.56 -20.06 2.74
N ALA A 46 70.63 -19.24 3.25
CA ALA A 46 70.84 -18.49 4.49
C ALA A 46 70.94 -19.43 5.69
N HIS A 47 70.01 -20.38 5.85
CA HIS A 47 69.99 -21.35 6.95
C HIS A 47 71.32 -22.11 7.06
N VAL A 48 71.81 -22.71 5.97
CA VAL A 48 73.06 -23.49 5.95
C VAL A 48 74.27 -22.67 6.40
N THR A 49 74.30 -21.36 6.10
CA THR A 49 75.43 -20.49 6.48
C THR A 49 75.47 -20.16 7.97
N VAL A 50 74.34 -20.23 8.68
CA VAL A 50 74.24 -19.79 10.09
C VAL A 50 73.82 -20.89 11.07
N ALA A 51 73.25 -22.01 10.60
CA ALA A 51 72.72 -23.09 11.42
C ALA A 51 73.77 -23.73 12.35
N GLY A 52 75.03 -23.79 11.92
CA GLY A 52 76.13 -24.36 12.70
C GLY A 52 76.59 -23.52 13.90
N ASN A 53 76.08 -22.29 14.06
CA ASN A 53 76.43 -21.41 15.18
C ASN A 53 75.15 -20.77 15.78
N PRO A 54 74.72 -21.21 16.98
CA PRO A 54 73.50 -20.69 17.62
C PRO A 54 73.48 -19.17 17.81
N ALA A 55 74.64 -18.54 18.06
CA ALA A 55 74.73 -17.09 18.20
C ALA A 55 74.57 -16.38 16.85
N ALA A 56 75.12 -16.94 15.76
CA ALA A 56 74.96 -16.39 14.42
C ALA A 56 73.51 -16.53 13.93
N LEU A 57 72.86 -17.66 14.24
CA LEU A 57 71.44 -17.90 13.94
C LEU A 57 70.53 -16.92 14.69
N ALA A 58 70.76 -16.69 15.99
CA ALA A 58 70.02 -15.72 16.78
C ALA A 58 70.21 -14.27 16.27
N LEU A 59 71.43 -13.90 15.87
CA LEU A 59 71.69 -12.57 15.31
C LEU A 59 71.09 -12.39 13.91
N ALA A 60 71.16 -13.42 13.06
CA ALA A 60 70.57 -13.39 11.72
C ALA A 60 69.04 -13.24 11.79
N THR A 61 68.40 -13.97 12.69
CA THR A 61 66.93 -13.92 12.87
C THR A 61 66.45 -12.59 13.42
N LEU A 62 67.14 -12.04 14.44
CA LEU A 62 66.88 -10.68 14.92
C LEU A 62 67.11 -9.62 13.84
N GLY A 63 68.17 -9.78 13.04
CA GLY A 63 68.49 -8.90 11.92
C GLY A 63 67.43 -8.91 10.82
N ILE A 64 66.93 -10.08 10.43
CA ILE A 64 65.87 -10.24 9.42
C ILE A 64 64.55 -9.65 9.93
N ALA A 65 64.15 -9.97 11.16
CA ALA A 65 62.92 -9.42 11.75
C ALA A 65 62.98 -7.89 11.90
N GLY A 66 64.12 -7.35 12.33
CA GLY A 66 64.37 -5.91 12.40
C GLY A 66 64.32 -5.23 11.04
N THR A 67 64.94 -5.83 10.03
CA THR A 67 64.96 -5.32 8.65
C THR A 67 63.56 -5.33 8.03
N GLY A 68 62.78 -6.39 8.24
CA GLY A 68 61.40 -6.47 7.76
C GLY A 68 60.49 -5.41 8.39
N THR A 69 60.68 -5.11 9.68
CA THR A 69 59.97 -4.01 10.36
C THR A 69 60.33 -2.65 9.79
N ALA A 70 61.62 -2.41 9.50
CA ALA A 70 62.10 -1.18 8.88
C ALA A 70 61.56 -1.02 7.44
N LEU A 71 61.54 -2.12 6.67
CA LEU A 71 61.00 -2.13 5.31
C LEU A 71 59.49 -1.86 5.29
N CYS A 72 58.73 -2.43 6.23
CA CYS A 72 57.30 -2.18 6.35
C CYS A 72 57.01 -0.69 6.64
N ARG A 73 57.77 -0.06 7.55
CA ARG A 73 57.68 1.39 7.81
C ARG A 73 58.07 2.22 6.60
N PHE A 74 59.12 1.83 5.88
CA PHE A 74 59.59 2.52 4.68
C PHE A 74 58.56 2.46 3.55
N LEU A 75 57.98 1.29 3.29
CA LEU A 75 56.92 1.12 2.30
C LEU A 75 55.68 1.95 2.66
N ASN A 76 55.27 1.97 3.93
CA ASN A 76 54.18 2.83 4.39
C ASN A 76 54.47 4.33 4.18
N HIS A 77 55.72 4.75 4.37
CA HIS A 77 56.15 6.12 4.08
C HIS A 77 56.11 6.44 2.57
N LEU A 78 56.56 5.51 1.71
CA LEU A 78 56.50 5.68 0.26
C LEU A 78 55.06 5.68 -0.25
N ASP A 79 54.21 4.80 0.27
CA ASP A 79 52.81 4.69 -0.11
C ASP A 79 52.01 5.94 0.29
N SER A 80 52.25 6.49 1.49
CA SER A 80 51.64 7.74 1.91
C SER A 80 52.11 8.94 1.08
N LYS A 81 53.41 9.02 0.75
CA LYS A 81 53.94 10.07 -0.15
C LYS A 81 53.40 9.95 -1.58
N ALA A 82 53.16 8.73 -2.05
CA ALA A 82 52.56 8.45 -3.35
C ALA A 82 51.02 8.56 -3.37
N LYS A 83 50.39 8.91 -2.24
CA LYS A 83 48.93 9.00 -2.07
C LYS A 83 48.19 7.74 -2.55
N ARG A 84 48.78 6.57 -2.33
CA ARG A 84 48.15 5.29 -2.70
C ARG A 84 46.92 5.03 -1.84
N ASP A 85 45.95 4.31 -2.39
CA ASP A 85 44.74 3.96 -1.67
C ASP A 85 45.07 3.13 -0.41
N LYS A 86 44.25 3.29 0.63
CA LYS A 86 44.46 2.66 1.95
C LYS A 86 44.58 1.14 1.86
N ASP A 87 44.01 0.51 0.85
CA ASP A 87 43.96 -0.93 0.71
C ASP A 87 45.20 -1.47 -0.01
N THR A 88 45.75 -0.76 -1.00
CA THR A 88 47.09 -1.03 -1.54
C THR A 88 48.16 -0.89 -0.47
N VAL A 89 48.03 0.10 0.42
CA VAL A 89 48.93 0.26 1.58
C VAL A 89 48.83 -0.97 2.51
N ARG A 90 47.62 -1.41 2.84
CA ARG A 90 47.40 -2.63 3.65
C ARG A 90 47.96 -3.88 2.98
N LEU A 91 47.81 -4.03 1.67
CA LEU A 91 48.34 -5.16 0.91
C LEU A 91 49.88 -5.19 0.93
N HIS A 92 50.53 -4.04 0.74
CA HIS A 92 51.99 -3.96 0.87
C HIS A 92 52.47 -4.33 2.27
N GLN A 93 51.75 -3.88 3.31
CA GLN A 93 52.08 -4.21 4.71
C GLN A 93 51.91 -5.70 4.99
N VAL A 94 50.77 -6.29 4.62
CA VAL A 94 50.49 -7.73 4.83
C VAL A 94 51.51 -8.59 4.09
N ASN A 95 51.81 -8.27 2.84
CA ASN A 95 52.81 -9.02 2.06
C ASN A 95 54.21 -8.87 2.67
N THR A 96 54.60 -7.68 3.11
CA THR A 96 55.91 -7.46 3.74
C THR A 96 56.05 -8.24 5.04
N VAL A 97 55.00 -8.25 5.88
CA VAL A 97 54.97 -9.01 7.13
C VAL A 97 55.02 -10.51 6.85
N ALA A 98 54.22 -11.02 5.92
CA ALA A 98 54.19 -12.43 5.55
C ALA A 98 55.54 -12.93 5.01
N VAL A 99 56.17 -12.15 4.12
CA VAL A 99 57.50 -12.48 3.58
C VAL A 99 58.57 -12.45 4.67
N THR A 100 58.54 -11.43 5.54
CA THR A 100 59.49 -11.33 6.66
C THR A 100 59.34 -12.54 7.60
N ALA A 101 58.11 -12.90 7.96
CA ALA A 101 57.83 -14.06 8.80
C ALA A 101 58.31 -15.37 8.15
N ALA A 102 58.01 -15.58 6.87
CA ALA A 102 58.44 -16.76 6.13
C ALA A 102 59.97 -16.88 6.07
N VAL A 103 60.67 -15.81 5.67
CA VAL A 103 62.15 -15.81 5.62
C VAL A 103 62.77 -16.02 7.01
N THR A 104 62.19 -15.42 8.05
CA THR A 104 62.68 -15.59 9.43
C THR A 104 62.51 -17.03 9.90
N LEU A 105 61.32 -17.62 9.71
CA LEU A 105 61.03 -19.00 10.08
C LEU A 105 61.89 -19.99 9.30
N GLY A 106 61.99 -19.86 7.98
CA GLY A 106 62.82 -20.77 7.18
C GLY A 106 64.32 -20.62 7.45
N THR A 107 64.80 -19.43 7.86
CA THR A 107 66.20 -19.27 8.31
C THR A 107 66.44 -20.00 9.63
N ILE A 108 65.42 -20.15 10.49
CA ILE A 108 65.49 -20.89 11.76
C ILE A 108 65.42 -22.40 11.52
N THR A 109 64.44 -22.84 10.74
CA THR A 109 64.06 -24.25 10.66
C THR A 109 64.71 -25.00 9.51
N GLY A 110 65.24 -24.30 8.50
CA GLY A 110 65.59 -24.90 7.21
C GLY A 110 64.35 -25.26 6.40
N VAL A 111 64.58 -25.61 5.14
CA VAL A 111 63.61 -26.12 4.14
C VAL A 111 64.14 -27.42 3.51
N ASP A 112 65.09 -28.08 4.18
CA ASP A 112 65.81 -29.28 3.73
C ASP A 112 65.03 -30.58 3.98
N THR A 113 64.04 -30.58 4.87
CA THR A 113 63.16 -31.73 5.09
C THR A 113 61.86 -31.63 4.30
N ALA A 114 61.24 -32.78 4.02
CA ALA A 114 59.99 -32.84 3.26
C ALA A 114 58.84 -32.11 3.99
N GLU A 115 58.86 -32.09 5.32
CA GLU A 115 57.87 -31.45 6.17
C GLU A 115 58.00 -29.91 6.14
N THR A 116 59.22 -29.38 6.22
CA THR A 116 59.47 -27.93 6.19
C THR A 116 59.30 -27.37 4.77
N ALA A 117 59.71 -28.12 3.74
CA ALA A 117 59.42 -27.80 2.34
C ALA A 117 57.91 -27.84 2.03
N GLY A 118 57.20 -28.84 2.56
CA GLY A 118 55.75 -28.95 2.44
C GLY A 118 55.01 -27.79 3.12
N ALA A 119 55.42 -27.41 4.33
CA ALA A 119 54.86 -26.28 5.06
C ALA A 119 55.08 -24.94 4.32
N TRP A 120 56.27 -24.74 3.75
CA TRP A 120 56.58 -23.56 2.93
C TRP A 120 55.68 -23.50 1.68
N ALA A 121 55.56 -24.62 0.96
CA ALA A 121 54.74 -24.69 -0.25
C ALA A 121 53.26 -24.43 0.05
N LEU A 122 52.70 -25.05 1.10
CA LEU A 122 51.31 -24.87 1.49
C LEU A 122 51.03 -23.43 1.97
N GLY A 123 51.92 -22.86 2.77
CA GLY A 123 51.81 -21.47 3.23
C GLY A 123 51.91 -20.46 2.08
N GLY A 124 52.88 -20.64 1.18
CA GLY A 124 53.07 -19.77 0.02
C GLY A 124 51.94 -19.86 -1.01
N ILE A 125 51.41 -21.07 -1.28
CA ILE A 125 50.23 -21.28 -2.12
C ILE A 125 49.01 -20.62 -1.50
N GLY A 126 48.76 -20.84 -0.20
CA GLY A 126 47.64 -20.22 0.53
C GLY A 126 47.67 -18.69 0.48
N LEU A 127 48.84 -18.09 0.72
CA LEU A 127 49.03 -16.65 0.64
C LEU A 127 48.85 -16.10 -0.78
N SER A 128 49.35 -16.82 -1.78
CA SER A 128 49.24 -16.43 -3.20
C SER A 128 47.79 -16.51 -3.69
N LEU A 129 47.05 -17.53 -3.26
CA LEU A 129 45.61 -17.65 -3.50
C LEU A 129 44.84 -16.55 -2.78
N ALA A 130 45.12 -16.28 -1.50
CA ALA A 130 44.49 -15.20 -0.74
C ALA A 130 44.73 -13.83 -1.39
N ASN A 131 45.95 -13.54 -1.84
CA ASN A 131 46.29 -12.32 -2.57
C ASN A 131 45.50 -12.21 -3.89
N ASN A 132 45.38 -13.31 -4.64
CA ASN A 132 44.63 -13.35 -5.90
C ASN A 132 43.10 -13.25 -5.71
N LEU A 133 42.55 -13.89 -4.66
CA LEU A 133 41.14 -13.82 -4.28
C LEU A 133 40.77 -12.41 -3.82
N TRP A 134 41.56 -11.82 -2.92
CA TRP A 134 41.35 -10.47 -2.42
C TRP A 134 41.40 -9.43 -3.54
N SER A 135 42.39 -9.52 -4.43
CA SER A 135 42.52 -8.61 -5.58
C SER A 135 41.49 -8.84 -6.70
N SER A 136 40.86 -10.01 -6.78
CA SER A 136 39.77 -10.33 -7.72
C SER A 136 38.39 -9.89 -7.21
N PHE A 137 38.10 -10.15 -5.92
CA PHE A 137 36.80 -9.82 -5.33
C PHE A 137 36.60 -8.32 -5.12
N HIS A 138 37.64 -7.56 -4.79
CA HIS A 138 37.49 -6.12 -4.57
C HIS A 138 37.39 -5.29 -5.86
N LYS A 139 37.88 -5.79 -7.00
CA LYS A 139 37.68 -5.09 -8.29
C LYS A 139 36.24 -5.08 -8.78
N LYS A 140 35.38 -5.96 -8.26
CA LYS A 140 33.93 -5.95 -8.56
C LYS A 140 33.15 -4.91 -7.74
N GLY A 141 33.74 -4.32 -6.69
CA GLY A 141 33.03 -3.45 -5.74
C GLY A 141 33.07 -1.95 -6.03
N SER A 142 34.13 -1.41 -6.64
CA SER A 142 34.33 0.06 -6.72
C SER A 142 34.49 0.66 -8.13
N GLU A 143 34.84 -0.09 -9.17
CA GLU A 143 35.16 0.49 -10.50
C GLU A 143 33.95 0.76 -11.42
N LYS A 144 32.76 0.18 -11.15
CA LYS A 144 31.59 0.28 -12.05
C LYS A 144 30.79 1.59 -11.94
N GLY A 145 30.91 2.33 -10.83
CA GLY A 145 30.18 3.59 -10.61
C GLY A 145 30.89 4.80 -11.24
N ALA A 146 32.18 4.96 -10.95
CA ALA A 146 32.97 6.11 -11.39
C ALA A 146 33.20 6.16 -12.92
N SER A 147 33.53 5.03 -13.55
CA SER A 147 33.79 4.97 -15.00
C SER A 147 32.55 5.21 -15.87
N LYS A 148 31.36 4.90 -15.36
CA LYS A 148 30.10 5.26 -16.04
C LYS A 148 29.79 6.74 -15.92
N TRP A 149 30.23 7.40 -14.85
CA TRP A 149 29.93 8.80 -14.57
C TRP A 149 30.84 9.76 -15.34
N GLU A 150 32.15 9.50 -15.42
CA GLU A 150 33.07 10.25 -16.31
C GLU A 150 32.65 10.17 -17.79
N LYS A 151 32.12 9.01 -18.19
CA LYS A 151 31.54 8.83 -19.53
C LYS A 151 30.24 9.62 -19.71
N LEU A 152 29.49 9.82 -18.63
CA LEU A 152 28.22 10.56 -18.63
C LEU A 152 28.45 12.09 -18.64
N GLU A 153 29.44 12.58 -17.90
CA GLU A 153 29.88 13.97 -17.93
C GLU A 153 30.32 14.38 -19.35
N SER A 154 31.07 13.51 -20.03
CA SER A 154 31.57 13.74 -21.39
C SER A 154 30.54 13.54 -22.51
N GLU A 155 29.63 12.56 -22.40
CA GLU A 155 28.61 12.29 -23.43
C GLU A 155 27.35 13.16 -23.31
N ILE A 156 27.02 13.68 -22.11
CA ILE A 156 25.75 14.39 -21.84
C ILE A 156 25.98 15.89 -21.61
N GLY A 157 27.22 16.36 -21.63
CA GLY A 157 27.56 17.78 -21.54
C GLY A 157 27.23 18.41 -20.18
N LEU A 158 27.40 17.65 -19.09
CA LEU A 158 27.21 18.11 -17.71
C LEU A 158 28.39 18.97 -17.21
N ALA A 159 29.10 19.68 -18.10
CA ALA A 159 30.32 20.42 -17.77
C ALA A 159 30.17 21.48 -16.65
N LYS A 160 28.93 21.82 -16.28
CA LYS A 160 28.58 22.76 -15.21
C LYS A 160 28.05 22.10 -13.92
N HIS A 161 28.03 20.77 -13.84
CA HIS A 161 27.56 20.01 -12.67
C HIS A 161 28.70 19.09 -12.20
N GLU A 162 29.27 19.37 -11.03
CA GLU A 162 30.40 18.60 -10.47
C GLU A 162 29.90 17.55 -9.48
N LEU A 163 30.33 16.30 -9.64
CA LEU A 163 30.09 15.26 -8.65
C LEU A 163 30.98 15.47 -7.41
N LYS A 164 30.37 15.74 -6.26
CA LYS A 164 31.08 15.84 -4.97
C LYS A 164 31.34 14.49 -4.34
N GLU A 165 30.32 13.64 -4.32
CA GLU A 165 30.39 12.35 -3.67
C GLU A 165 29.44 11.37 -4.37
N ALA A 166 29.87 10.12 -4.55
CA ALA A 166 29.01 9.03 -4.99
C ALA A 166 29.16 7.84 -4.05
N LYS A 167 28.08 7.47 -3.39
CA LYS A 167 27.97 6.33 -2.49
C LYS A 167 27.06 5.28 -3.12
N SER A 168 27.57 4.07 -3.25
CA SER A 168 26.75 2.89 -3.55
C SER A 168 26.25 2.29 -2.25
N ASN A 169 24.96 1.98 -2.15
CA ASN A 169 24.41 1.27 -0.98
C ASN A 169 24.70 -0.25 -1.02
N GLY A 170 25.44 -0.74 -2.03
CA GLY A 170 25.72 -2.18 -2.23
C GLY A 170 24.50 -3.00 -2.67
N LYS A 171 23.34 -2.35 -2.80
CA LYS A 171 22.02 -2.93 -3.09
C LYS A 171 21.44 -2.34 -4.37
N GLY A 172 22.29 -2.06 -5.37
CA GLY A 172 21.81 -1.68 -6.71
C GLY A 172 21.38 -0.22 -6.88
N THR A 173 21.52 0.63 -5.85
CA THR A 173 21.27 2.08 -5.95
C THR A 173 22.57 2.86 -5.70
N VAL A 174 22.80 3.88 -6.51
CA VAL A 174 23.90 4.83 -6.36
C VAL A 174 23.30 6.18 -6.00
N ILE A 175 23.75 6.75 -4.88
CA ILE A 175 23.39 8.10 -4.45
C ILE A 175 24.60 8.99 -4.72
N ALA A 176 24.37 10.08 -5.45
CA ALA A 176 25.37 11.02 -5.92
C ALA A 176 24.98 12.43 -5.48
N THR A 177 25.89 13.13 -4.80
CA THR A 177 25.74 14.56 -4.51
C THR A 177 26.39 15.36 -5.63
N VAL A 178 25.62 16.21 -6.28
CA VAL A 178 25.99 17.01 -7.43
C VAL A 178 25.90 18.49 -7.06
N GLU A 179 26.96 19.24 -7.30
CA GLU A 179 26.98 20.70 -7.13
C GLU A 179 26.82 21.37 -8.51
N ALA A 180 25.84 22.27 -8.63
CA ALA A 180 25.66 23.11 -9.80
C ALA A 180 26.62 24.31 -9.76
N LYS A 181 27.37 24.51 -10.84
CA LYS A 181 28.35 25.59 -11.00
C LYS A 181 27.98 26.50 -12.18
N ASP A 182 28.63 27.66 -12.24
CA ASP A 182 28.55 28.59 -13.37
C ASP A 182 27.12 28.99 -13.79
N GLY A 183 26.26 29.18 -12.79
CA GLY A 183 24.86 29.60 -12.95
C GLY A 183 23.92 28.52 -13.50
N ALA A 184 24.34 27.25 -13.53
CA ALA A 184 23.45 26.13 -13.80
C ALA A 184 22.47 25.92 -12.64
N THR A 185 21.27 25.43 -12.94
CA THR A 185 20.24 25.18 -11.93
C THR A 185 19.99 23.67 -11.73
N ALA A 186 19.27 23.32 -10.67
CA ALA A 186 18.74 21.97 -10.50
C ALA A 186 17.77 21.59 -11.64
N GLU A 187 17.01 22.55 -12.15
CA GLU A 187 16.09 22.35 -13.27
C GLU A 187 16.85 21.98 -14.58
N ASP A 188 18.03 22.57 -14.80
CA ASP A 188 18.89 22.20 -15.92
C ASP A 188 19.36 20.73 -15.85
N LEU A 189 19.60 20.22 -14.63
CA LEU A 189 19.92 18.81 -14.39
C LEU A 189 18.67 17.93 -14.60
N ALA A 190 17.52 18.34 -14.06
CA ALA A 190 16.24 17.64 -14.20
C ALA A 190 15.87 17.43 -15.68
N ARG A 191 16.01 18.47 -16.51
CA ARG A 191 15.74 18.40 -17.96
C ARG A 191 16.67 17.42 -18.71
N ARG A 192 17.83 17.06 -18.14
CA ARG A 192 18.79 16.10 -18.72
C ARG A 192 18.59 14.66 -18.26
N ILE A 193 17.83 14.41 -17.18
CA ILE A 193 17.57 13.08 -16.65
C ILE A 193 17.14 12.06 -17.73
N PRO A 194 16.25 12.38 -18.69
CA PRO A 194 15.88 11.43 -19.75
C PRO A 194 17.06 10.99 -20.63
N ALA A 195 17.97 11.91 -20.96
CA ALA A 195 19.18 11.60 -21.72
C ALA A 195 20.16 10.77 -20.90
N MET A 196 20.27 11.05 -19.59
CA MET A 196 21.11 10.29 -18.65
C MET A 196 20.63 8.86 -18.49
N ALA A 197 19.34 8.66 -18.31
CA ALA A 197 18.73 7.33 -18.23
C ALA A 197 19.00 6.52 -19.52
N ALA A 198 18.88 7.16 -20.69
CA ALA A 198 19.17 6.53 -21.99
C ALA A 198 20.65 6.11 -22.12
N ALA A 199 21.59 6.99 -21.75
CA ALA A 199 23.03 6.69 -21.82
C ALA A 199 23.44 5.57 -20.85
N MET A 200 22.86 5.55 -19.65
CA MET A 200 23.10 4.50 -18.65
C MET A 200 22.39 3.18 -18.98
N LYS A 201 21.50 3.18 -19.99
CA LYS A 201 20.64 2.05 -20.39
C LYS A 201 19.77 1.57 -19.23
N ILE A 202 19.19 2.51 -18.50
CA ILE A 202 18.25 2.25 -17.40
C ILE A 202 16.85 2.77 -17.76
N GLY A 203 15.82 2.18 -17.16
CA GLY A 203 14.44 2.56 -17.44
C GLY A 203 14.11 4.01 -17.03
N LYS A 204 13.05 4.58 -17.60
CA LYS A 204 12.49 5.86 -17.14
C LYS A 204 12.08 5.77 -15.66
N GLY A 205 12.27 6.85 -14.90
CA GLY A 205 11.98 6.91 -13.46
C GLY A 205 13.02 6.23 -12.56
N ARG A 206 14.13 5.72 -13.11
CA ARG A 206 15.25 5.15 -12.33
C ARG A 206 16.31 6.15 -11.91
N ILE A 207 16.16 7.40 -12.34
CA ILE A 207 16.95 8.52 -11.84
C ILE A 207 15.96 9.46 -11.20
N THR A 208 16.15 9.74 -9.91
CA THR A 208 15.41 10.74 -9.15
C THR A 208 16.41 11.75 -8.59
N HIS A 209 15.92 12.91 -8.18
CA HIS A 209 16.77 13.96 -7.64
C HIS A 209 16.02 14.76 -6.59
N VAL A 210 16.73 15.29 -5.60
CA VAL A 210 16.19 16.20 -4.59
C VAL A 210 17.16 17.36 -4.49
N VAL A 211 16.62 18.58 -4.48
CA VAL A 211 17.38 19.81 -4.26
C VAL A 211 17.49 20.01 -2.75
N ASP A 212 18.66 20.43 -2.28
CA ASP A 212 18.84 20.77 -0.88
C ASP A 212 18.12 22.10 -0.56
N ASP A 213 17.31 22.10 0.51
CA ASP A 213 16.51 23.26 0.93
C ASP A 213 17.38 24.43 1.41
N ASP A 214 18.53 24.13 2.04
CA ASP A 214 19.46 25.13 2.56
C ASP A 214 20.38 25.65 1.44
N ASP A 215 20.68 24.84 0.43
CA ASP A 215 21.55 25.19 -0.70
C ASP A 215 21.04 24.66 -2.04
N SER A 216 20.31 25.50 -2.79
CA SER A 216 19.80 25.17 -4.13
C SER A 216 20.85 24.78 -5.19
N SER A 217 22.14 25.03 -4.93
CA SER A 217 23.23 24.56 -5.81
C SER A 217 23.55 23.07 -5.60
N MET A 218 23.12 22.49 -4.47
CA MET A 218 23.37 21.11 -4.10
C MET A 218 22.17 20.24 -4.46
N VAL A 219 22.42 19.18 -5.22
CA VAL A 219 21.40 18.23 -5.65
C VAL A 219 21.82 16.82 -5.28
N THR A 220 20.98 16.13 -4.53
CA THR A 220 21.13 14.70 -4.27
C THR A 220 20.43 13.92 -5.38
N MET A 221 21.21 13.34 -6.28
CA MET A 221 20.71 12.50 -7.36
C MET A 221 20.81 11.02 -6.97
N ARG A 222 19.76 10.25 -7.21
CA ARG A 222 19.70 8.81 -6.96
C ARG A 222 19.50 8.07 -8.27
N VAL A 223 20.31 7.02 -8.47
CA VAL A 223 20.28 6.20 -9.68
C VAL A 223 20.10 4.73 -9.32
N GLN A 224 18.97 4.16 -9.72
CA GLN A 224 18.64 2.75 -9.58
C GLN A 224 19.23 1.94 -10.74
N VAL A 225 20.31 1.20 -10.46
CA VAL A 225 21.02 0.35 -11.44
C VAL A 225 20.41 -1.05 -11.51
N ALA A 226 19.89 -1.57 -10.40
CA ALA A 226 19.18 -2.84 -10.32
C ALA A 226 17.84 -2.69 -9.59
N ASP A 227 16.81 -3.38 -10.09
CA ASP A 227 15.47 -3.34 -9.50
C ASP A 227 15.34 -4.46 -8.47
N LEU A 228 15.70 -4.14 -7.21
CA LEU A 228 15.64 -5.10 -6.11
C LEU A 228 14.21 -5.43 -5.67
N LEU A 229 13.24 -4.63 -6.08
CA LEU A 229 11.84 -4.83 -5.73
C LEU A 229 11.17 -5.89 -6.62
N LYS A 230 11.81 -6.31 -7.73
CA LYS A 230 11.17 -7.06 -8.82
C LYS A 230 10.58 -8.40 -8.40
N GLU A 231 11.30 -9.16 -7.58
CA GLU A 231 10.85 -10.47 -7.11
C GLU A 231 9.79 -10.35 -5.98
N GLY A 232 9.65 -9.15 -5.40
CA GLY A 232 8.83 -8.92 -4.22
C GLY A 232 9.49 -9.45 -2.96
N PHE A 233 8.86 -9.19 -1.82
CA PHE A 233 9.32 -9.67 -0.52
C PHE A 233 8.19 -10.45 0.13
N PRO A 234 8.43 -11.66 0.65
CA PRO A 234 7.41 -12.34 1.45
C PRO A 234 7.07 -11.48 2.66
N TRP A 235 5.80 -11.42 3.01
CA TRP A 235 5.35 -10.74 4.21
C TRP A 235 5.97 -11.37 5.45
N ARG A 236 6.51 -10.52 6.32
CA ARG A 236 7.23 -10.95 7.54
C ARG A 236 6.31 -11.17 8.74
N GLY A 237 4.99 -11.09 8.54
CA GLY A 237 4.02 -11.01 9.62
C GLY A 237 3.88 -9.58 10.17
N PRO A 238 2.99 -9.39 11.17
CA PRO A 238 2.72 -8.08 11.75
C PRO A 238 3.96 -7.42 12.35
N SER A 239 4.09 -6.12 12.16
CA SER A 239 5.26 -5.35 12.57
C SER A 239 5.41 -5.21 14.09
N ALA A 240 4.30 -5.11 14.82
CA ALA A 240 4.28 -4.99 16.28
C ALA A 240 2.99 -5.59 16.87
N PHE A 241 2.81 -6.90 16.71
CA PHE A 241 1.64 -7.63 17.21
C PHE A 241 1.37 -7.34 18.70
N GLY A 242 0.14 -6.94 19.05
CA GLY A 242 -0.25 -6.64 20.43
C GLY A 242 0.09 -5.23 20.93
N ALA A 243 0.95 -4.48 20.25
CA ALA A 243 1.24 -3.11 20.63
C ALA A 243 0.05 -2.18 20.32
N SER A 244 -0.05 -1.05 21.02
CA SER A 244 -1.01 0.00 20.65
C SER A 244 -0.68 0.54 19.26
N ILE A 245 -1.69 0.89 18.48
CA ILE A 245 -1.51 1.59 17.19
C ILE A 245 -0.70 2.89 17.34
N GLY A 246 -0.73 3.48 18.54
CA GLY A 246 -0.01 4.68 18.91
C GLY A 246 1.43 4.46 19.42
N ASP A 247 1.91 3.22 19.50
CA ASP A 247 3.27 2.94 19.99
C ASP A 247 4.33 3.17 18.92
N VAL A 248 4.22 2.43 17.81
CA VAL A 248 5.21 2.39 16.72
C VAL A 248 4.52 2.41 15.34
N PRO A 249 5.21 2.84 14.27
CA PRO A 249 4.66 2.86 12.92
C PRO A 249 4.19 1.48 12.45
N ILE A 250 3.31 1.44 11.45
CA ILE A 250 2.98 0.20 10.74
C ILE A 250 3.93 -0.02 9.56
N ARG A 251 4.23 -1.28 9.26
CA ARG A 251 5.09 -1.66 8.12
C ARG A 251 4.26 -2.29 7.01
N THR A 252 4.34 -1.73 5.80
CA THR A 252 3.57 -2.23 4.65
C THR A 252 4.44 -2.78 3.52
N GLY A 253 5.73 -2.45 3.51
CA GLY A 253 6.58 -2.75 2.37
C GLY A 253 8.06 -2.50 2.62
N ARG A 254 8.79 -2.43 1.51
CA ARG A 254 10.20 -2.01 1.48
C ARG A 254 10.46 -1.06 0.34
N TYR A 255 11.35 -0.12 0.58
CA TYR A 255 11.93 0.75 -0.43
C TYR A 255 12.96 0.00 -1.27
N GLU A 256 13.27 0.55 -2.45
CA GLU A 256 14.27 -0.03 -3.37
C GLU A 256 15.69 -0.13 -2.80
N ASP A 257 16.02 0.67 -1.78
CA ASP A 257 17.28 0.58 -1.04
C ASP A 257 17.27 -0.51 0.05
N GLY A 258 16.14 -1.18 0.22
CA GLY A 258 15.93 -2.29 1.13
C GLY A 258 15.56 -1.88 2.55
N GLU A 259 15.36 -0.59 2.83
CA GLU A 259 14.78 -0.11 4.08
C GLU A 259 13.26 -0.37 4.12
N ASP A 260 12.70 -0.45 5.32
CA ASP A 260 11.27 -0.69 5.50
C ASP A 260 10.44 0.56 5.14
N LEU A 261 9.31 0.35 4.47
CA LEU A 261 8.29 1.38 4.33
C LEU A 261 7.41 1.37 5.58
N LEU A 262 7.51 2.45 6.35
CA LEU A 262 6.78 2.66 7.60
C LEU A 262 5.76 3.79 7.41
N LEU A 263 4.57 3.65 8.01
CA LEU A 263 3.50 4.66 7.96
C LEU A 263 3.08 5.08 9.38
N ASN A 264 3.00 6.38 9.65
CA ASN A 264 2.43 6.96 10.87
C ASN A 264 0.97 7.38 10.63
N LEU A 265 0.02 6.45 10.84
CA LEU A 265 -1.40 6.74 10.61
C LEU A 265 -1.98 7.71 11.64
N THR A 266 -1.50 7.64 12.88
CA THR A 266 -2.04 8.43 14.00
C THR A 266 -1.52 9.86 14.01
N GLY A 267 -0.41 10.13 13.32
CA GLY A 267 0.35 11.36 13.45
C GLY A 267 0.97 11.56 14.84
N GLN A 268 0.77 10.64 15.78
CA GLN A 268 1.16 10.71 17.19
C GLN A 268 1.59 9.32 17.66
N LEU A 269 2.90 9.05 17.57
CA LEU A 269 3.52 7.81 18.04
C LEU A 269 4.42 8.08 19.24
N ARG A 270 4.47 7.12 20.17
CA ARG A 270 5.40 7.14 21.32
C ARG A 270 6.84 6.92 20.87
N ASP A 271 7.05 6.04 19.90
CA ASP A 271 8.32 5.81 19.22
C ASP A 271 8.10 5.84 17.70
N PRO A 272 8.22 7.03 17.06
CA PRO A 272 8.01 7.17 15.63
C PRO A 272 9.16 6.59 14.78
N GLY A 273 10.28 6.17 15.40
CA GLY A 273 11.46 5.70 14.69
C GLY A 273 11.99 6.74 13.69
N PRO A 274 12.09 6.43 12.39
CA PRO A 274 12.56 7.37 11.37
C PRO A 274 11.46 8.33 10.87
N LEU A 275 10.22 8.18 11.32
CA LEU A 275 9.10 9.04 10.91
C LEU A 275 9.02 10.27 11.82
N SER A 276 8.31 11.29 11.36
CA SER A 276 7.94 12.46 12.18
C SER A 276 6.54 12.28 12.80
N ASN A 277 6.33 12.96 13.93
CA ASN A 277 4.99 13.18 14.49
C ASN A 277 4.44 14.53 13.99
N GLY A 278 3.12 14.61 13.87
CA GLY A 278 2.41 15.76 13.36
C GLY A 278 0.91 15.69 13.68
N ASN A 279 0.08 15.90 12.68
CA ASN A 279 -1.35 15.64 12.78
C ASN A 279 -1.70 14.37 11.99
N VAL A 280 -2.91 13.86 12.17
CA VAL A 280 -3.43 12.80 11.30
C VAL A 280 -3.50 13.32 9.87
N GLU A 281 -2.90 12.60 8.94
CA GLU A 281 -2.90 12.93 7.51
C GLU A 281 -3.75 11.91 6.75
N HIS A 282 -4.99 12.29 6.39
CA HIS A 282 -5.81 11.48 5.51
C HIS A 282 -5.08 11.23 4.19
N ALA A 283 -5.31 10.06 3.61
CA ALA A 283 -4.53 9.57 2.49
C ALA A 283 -5.40 9.23 1.28
N ILE A 284 -4.85 9.42 0.08
CA ILE A 284 -5.42 8.90 -1.17
C ILE A 284 -4.59 7.69 -1.60
N ALA A 285 -5.23 6.58 -1.92
CA ALA A 285 -4.60 5.46 -2.62
C ALA A 285 -5.03 5.45 -4.08
N MET A 286 -4.09 5.68 -5.00
CA MET A 286 -4.38 5.80 -6.44
C MET A 286 -3.55 4.84 -7.29
N GLY A 287 -4.07 4.40 -8.44
CA GLY A 287 -3.47 3.33 -9.25
C GLY A 287 -4.49 2.67 -10.15
N VAL A 288 -4.09 2.00 -11.24
CA VAL A 288 -5.02 1.25 -12.10
C VAL A 288 -5.43 -0.10 -11.48
N ASN A 289 -6.44 -0.75 -12.05
CA ASN A 289 -6.81 -2.12 -11.69
C ASN A 289 -5.61 -3.08 -11.85
N GLY A 290 -5.37 -3.91 -10.84
CA GLY A 290 -4.22 -4.83 -10.81
C GLY A 290 -2.88 -4.18 -10.43
N ALA A 291 -2.83 -2.87 -10.14
CA ALA A 291 -1.60 -2.21 -9.70
C ALA A 291 -1.17 -2.59 -8.26
N GLY A 292 -2.03 -3.26 -7.49
CA GLY A 292 -1.74 -3.73 -6.13
C GLY A 292 -2.26 -2.85 -4.99
N LYS A 293 -3.12 -1.85 -5.28
CA LYS A 293 -3.74 -0.96 -4.27
C LYS A 293 -4.41 -1.74 -3.14
N THR A 294 -5.37 -2.61 -3.51
CA THR A 294 -6.16 -3.40 -2.57
C THR A 294 -5.29 -4.31 -1.70
N GLN A 295 -4.19 -4.86 -2.24
CA GLN A 295 -3.22 -5.65 -1.45
C GLN A 295 -2.46 -4.78 -0.43
N GLY A 296 -2.12 -3.54 -0.79
CA GLY A 296 -1.56 -2.58 0.16
C GLY A 296 -2.54 -2.25 1.29
N ASN A 297 -3.81 -2.02 0.95
CA ASN A 297 -4.86 -1.70 1.93
C ASN A 297 -5.15 -2.90 2.85
N GLN A 298 -5.15 -4.13 2.31
CA GLN A 298 -5.23 -5.37 3.10
C GLN A 298 -4.11 -5.49 4.15
N LEU A 299 -2.88 -5.10 3.82
CA LEU A 299 -1.77 -5.08 4.78
C LEU A 299 -1.98 -4.04 5.88
N ILE A 300 -2.46 -2.85 5.53
CA ILE A 300 -2.79 -1.80 6.52
C ILE A 300 -3.88 -2.32 7.48
N ILE A 301 -4.95 -2.91 6.94
CA ILE A 301 -6.03 -3.52 7.74
C ILE A 301 -5.47 -4.62 8.65
N THR A 302 -4.65 -5.52 8.11
CA THR A 302 -4.07 -6.63 8.87
C THR A 302 -3.19 -6.13 10.01
N GLU A 303 -2.33 -5.12 9.76
CA GLU A 303 -1.55 -4.45 10.81
C GLU A 303 -2.50 -3.91 11.87
N CYS A 304 -3.49 -3.08 11.53
CA CYS A 304 -4.43 -2.52 12.50
C CYS A 304 -5.19 -3.62 13.30
N CYS A 305 -5.68 -4.66 12.64
CA CYS A 305 -6.41 -5.77 13.28
C CYS A 305 -5.55 -6.63 14.23
N THR A 306 -4.23 -6.44 14.22
CA THR A 306 -3.26 -7.11 15.10
C THR A 306 -2.69 -6.17 16.18
N ARG A 307 -3.25 -4.96 16.30
CA ARG A 307 -2.86 -3.92 17.28
C ARG A 307 -3.99 -3.64 18.26
N THR A 308 -3.69 -2.89 19.32
CA THR A 308 -4.65 -2.40 20.30
C THR A 308 -4.92 -0.91 20.12
N GLU A 309 -5.95 -0.38 20.77
CA GLU A 309 -6.39 1.02 20.67
C GLU A 309 -6.75 1.46 19.23
N VAL A 310 -7.23 0.54 18.40
CA VAL A 310 -7.66 0.83 17.02
C VAL A 310 -8.91 0.04 16.65
N SER A 311 -9.81 0.69 15.91
CA SER A 311 -10.97 0.06 15.30
C SER A 311 -10.97 0.35 13.80
N VAL A 312 -11.26 -0.69 13.00
CA VAL A 312 -11.18 -0.62 11.53
C VAL A 312 -12.57 -0.66 10.92
N ILE A 313 -12.87 0.33 10.09
CA ILE A 313 -14.09 0.45 9.30
C ILE A 313 -13.70 0.34 7.82
N VAL A 314 -14.36 -0.55 7.09
CA VAL A 314 -14.07 -0.75 5.66
C VAL A 314 -15.35 -0.58 4.86
N ILE A 315 -15.29 0.28 3.84
CA ILE A 315 -16.38 0.56 2.92
C ILE A 315 -15.97 0.01 1.55
N ASP A 316 -16.65 -1.02 1.06
CA ASP A 316 -16.49 -1.56 -0.29
C ASP A 316 -17.83 -2.11 -0.77
N CYS A 317 -18.56 -1.32 -1.54
CA CYS A 317 -19.91 -1.65 -1.98
C CYS A 317 -19.96 -2.64 -3.15
N SER A 318 -18.80 -3.09 -3.66
CA SER A 318 -18.72 -3.85 -4.90
C SER A 318 -18.10 -5.23 -4.72
N LYS A 319 -17.04 -5.34 -3.91
CA LYS A 319 -16.16 -6.52 -3.87
C LYS A 319 -15.70 -6.89 -2.46
N PHE A 320 -16.42 -6.45 -1.42
CA PHE A 320 -16.00 -6.63 -0.03
C PHE A 320 -15.59 -8.08 0.30
N GLN A 321 -16.41 -9.08 -0.04
CA GLN A 321 -16.10 -10.48 0.24
C GLN A 321 -14.91 -11.00 -0.56
N GLN A 322 -14.71 -10.52 -1.79
CA GLN A 322 -13.59 -10.90 -2.64
C GLN A 322 -12.28 -10.29 -2.15
N ASP A 323 -12.32 -9.02 -1.75
CA ASP A 323 -11.14 -8.21 -1.46
C ASP A 323 -10.74 -8.29 0.02
N PHE A 324 -11.69 -8.38 0.95
CA PHE A 324 -11.42 -8.39 2.39
C PHE A 324 -12.03 -9.59 3.12
N GLY A 325 -12.68 -10.52 2.41
CA GLY A 325 -13.33 -11.68 3.02
C GLY A 325 -12.42 -12.49 3.96
N HIS A 326 -11.13 -12.61 3.65
CA HIS A 326 -10.17 -13.36 4.47
C HIS A 326 -9.78 -12.65 5.77
N VAL A 327 -10.01 -11.34 5.90
CA VAL A 327 -9.76 -10.54 7.12
C VAL A 327 -11.03 -9.94 7.72
N ARG A 328 -12.21 -10.29 7.19
CA ARG A 328 -13.49 -9.64 7.54
C ARG A 328 -13.88 -9.70 9.01
N HIS A 329 -13.45 -10.75 9.72
CA HIS A 329 -13.64 -10.91 11.18
C HIS A 329 -12.68 -10.06 12.02
N GLY A 330 -11.73 -9.42 11.36
CA GLY A 330 -10.88 -8.37 11.89
C GLY A 330 -11.53 -6.99 11.94
N ILE A 331 -12.50 -6.76 11.05
CA ILE A 331 -13.07 -5.45 10.74
C ILE A 331 -14.22 -5.17 11.70
N GLU A 332 -14.16 -4.04 12.39
CA GLU A 332 -15.17 -3.63 13.38
C GLU A 332 -16.50 -3.30 12.71
N TRP A 333 -16.44 -2.60 11.57
CA TRP A 333 -17.62 -2.22 10.80
C TRP A 333 -17.38 -2.39 9.29
N PRO A 334 -17.74 -3.55 8.73
CA PRO A 334 -17.80 -3.76 7.28
C PRO A 334 -19.06 -3.11 6.69
N ILE A 335 -18.90 -2.33 5.63
CA ILE A 335 -19.97 -1.64 4.91
C ILE A 335 -19.89 -2.04 3.44
N ASP A 336 -20.79 -2.92 3.01
CA ASP A 336 -20.81 -3.52 1.68
C ASP A 336 -21.98 -3.06 0.79
N LYS A 337 -22.72 -2.03 1.23
CA LYS A 337 -23.85 -1.46 0.48
C LYS A 337 -23.78 0.07 0.44
N LYS A 338 -24.18 0.63 -0.71
CA LYS A 338 -24.15 2.09 -0.95
C LYS A 338 -25.00 2.89 0.03
N ASP A 339 -26.19 2.39 0.35
CA ASP A 339 -27.11 3.02 1.29
C ASP A 339 -26.54 3.02 2.73
N ALA A 340 -25.87 1.94 3.13
CA ALA A 340 -25.16 1.87 4.41
C ALA A 340 -23.96 2.82 4.46
N ALA A 341 -23.18 2.94 3.38
CA ALA A 341 -22.07 3.89 3.29
C ALA A 341 -22.55 5.34 3.41
N ARG A 342 -23.64 5.70 2.73
CA ARG A 342 -24.27 7.02 2.85
C ARG A 342 -24.71 7.31 4.28
N ARG A 343 -25.40 6.39 4.95
CA ARG A 343 -25.82 6.54 6.35
C ARG A 343 -24.62 6.71 7.29
N PHE A 344 -23.55 5.94 7.07
CA PHE A 344 -22.30 6.07 7.82
C PHE A 344 -21.72 7.48 7.72
N PHE A 345 -21.59 8.05 6.53
CA PHE A 345 -21.09 9.42 6.36
C PHE A 345 -22.01 10.48 6.94
N LYS A 346 -23.33 10.25 7.00
CA LYS A 346 -24.27 11.16 7.65
C LYS A 346 -24.14 11.16 9.18
N ILE A 347 -23.86 10.01 9.80
CA ILE A 347 -23.73 9.91 11.28
C ILE A 347 -22.31 10.21 11.78
N LEU A 348 -21.27 10.04 10.95
CA LEU A 348 -19.88 10.26 11.33
C LEU A 348 -19.58 11.65 11.94
N PRO A 349 -20.18 12.77 11.47
CA PRO A 349 -20.03 14.07 12.13
C PRO A 349 -20.42 14.09 13.61
N ASN A 350 -21.47 13.38 14.02
CA ASN A 350 -21.86 13.25 15.43
C ASN A 350 -20.78 12.51 16.22
N ALA A 351 -20.26 11.40 15.69
CA ALA A 351 -19.14 10.69 16.31
C ALA A 351 -17.88 11.58 16.43
N ILE A 352 -17.58 12.40 15.42
CA ILE A 352 -16.48 13.37 15.49
C ILE A 352 -16.71 14.36 16.65
N GLU A 353 -17.89 14.96 16.74
CA GLU A 353 -18.24 15.92 17.79
C GLU A 353 -18.08 15.31 19.19
N LYS A 354 -18.71 14.16 19.45
CA LYS A 354 -18.65 13.48 20.75
C LYS A 354 -17.22 13.08 21.13
N ARG A 355 -16.42 12.65 20.16
CA ARG A 355 -14.99 12.34 20.39
C ARG A 355 -14.19 13.60 20.70
N THR A 356 -14.43 14.71 20.01
CA THR A 356 -13.74 15.97 20.31
C THR A 356 -14.15 16.55 21.67
N ASP A 357 -15.41 16.43 22.07
CA ASP A 357 -15.88 16.84 23.41
C ASP A 357 -15.20 16.02 24.51
N PHE A 358 -15.07 14.71 24.31
CA PHE A 358 -14.36 13.83 25.24
C PHE A 358 -12.89 14.22 25.39
N LEU A 359 -12.21 14.52 24.29
CA LEU A 359 -10.81 14.98 24.30
C LEU A 359 -10.69 16.34 24.99
N ALA A 360 -11.58 17.28 24.67
CA ALA A 360 -11.61 18.62 25.27
C ALA A 360 -11.83 18.56 26.79
N ALA A 361 -12.74 17.69 27.27
CA ALA A 361 -12.97 17.46 28.69
C ALA A 361 -11.72 16.94 29.43
N LYS A 362 -10.79 16.30 28.72
CA LYS A 362 -9.49 15.84 29.24
C LYS A 362 -8.34 16.83 29.00
N GLY A 363 -8.62 18.01 28.46
CA GLY A 363 -7.62 19.02 28.13
C GLY A 363 -6.73 18.65 26.94
N MET A 364 -7.17 17.71 26.09
CA MET A 364 -6.44 17.25 24.91
C MET A 364 -6.98 17.96 23.66
N SER A 365 -6.07 18.46 22.82
CA SER A 365 -6.44 19.13 21.56
C SER A 365 -6.61 18.17 20.39
N LYS A 366 -6.11 16.94 20.54
CA LYS A 366 -6.15 15.87 19.54
C LYS A 366 -6.06 14.53 20.23
N TRP A 367 -6.36 13.46 19.48
CA TRP A 367 -6.14 12.10 19.93
C TRP A 367 -4.65 11.85 20.23
N GLU A 368 -4.39 11.20 21.36
CA GLU A 368 -3.07 10.74 21.77
C GLU A 368 -3.17 9.29 22.29
N PRO A 369 -2.11 8.47 22.15
CA PRO A 369 -2.13 7.08 22.59
C PRO A 369 -2.43 6.98 24.10
N GLY A 370 -3.42 6.17 24.50
CA GLY A 370 -3.86 6.07 25.90
C GLY A 370 -4.91 7.09 26.34
N CYS A 371 -5.45 7.93 25.44
CA CYS A 371 -6.48 8.90 25.81
C CYS A 371 -7.83 8.25 26.19
N GLY A 372 -8.02 6.97 25.89
CA GLY A 372 -9.23 6.20 26.18
C GLY A 372 -10.24 6.12 25.03
N LEU A 373 -9.93 6.72 23.88
CA LEU A 373 -10.64 6.48 22.62
C LEU A 373 -9.82 5.55 21.73
N ASN A 374 -10.46 4.64 21.00
CA ASN A 374 -9.77 3.92 19.94
C ASN A 374 -9.46 4.88 18.81
N PHE A 375 -8.32 4.71 18.15
CA PHE A 375 -8.06 5.35 16.86
C PHE A 375 -8.96 4.71 15.79
N LEU A 376 -9.66 5.52 14.99
CA LEU A 376 -10.51 4.98 13.93
C LEU A 376 -9.76 4.99 12.61
N VAL A 377 -9.68 3.83 11.97
CA VAL A 377 -9.13 3.66 10.61
C VAL A 377 -10.30 3.38 9.68
N VAL A 378 -10.60 4.33 8.79
CA VAL A 378 -11.66 4.20 7.79
C VAL A 378 -11.01 4.04 6.42
N ILE A 379 -11.26 2.91 5.76
CA ILE A 379 -10.76 2.65 4.41
C ILE A 379 -11.96 2.51 3.47
N GLY A 380 -12.04 3.41 2.49
CA GLY A 380 -13.08 3.36 1.47
C GLY A 380 -12.49 2.96 0.12
N GLU A 381 -12.89 1.80 -0.39
CA GLU A 381 -12.60 1.34 -1.75
C GLU A 381 -13.59 1.90 -2.76
N GLU A 382 -13.10 2.10 -3.98
CA GLU A 382 -13.83 2.69 -5.11
C GLU A 382 -14.59 3.96 -4.72
N ALA A 383 -13.83 4.92 -4.18
CA ALA A 383 -14.41 6.09 -3.54
C ALA A 383 -15.19 7.02 -4.47
N ALA A 384 -15.12 6.86 -5.79
CA ALA A 384 -15.96 7.60 -6.72
C ALA A 384 -17.45 7.47 -6.38
N ASP A 385 -17.87 6.33 -5.82
CA ASP A 385 -19.26 6.07 -5.42
C ASP A 385 -19.77 6.94 -4.25
N PHE A 386 -18.88 7.56 -3.46
CA PHE A 386 -19.27 8.33 -2.27
C PHE A 386 -18.52 9.65 -2.05
N ALA A 387 -17.41 9.89 -2.77
CA ALA A 387 -16.57 11.09 -2.64
C ALA A 387 -16.85 12.14 -3.72
N ALA A 388 -17.48 11.79 -4.85
CA ALA A 388 -17.70 12.72 -5.97
C ALA A 388 -18.76 13.80 -5.66
N ASP A 389 -19.81 13.46 -4.90
CA ASP A 389 -21.00 14.31 -4.73
C ASP A 389 -21.43 14.48 -3.26
N ASN A 390 -20.48 14.56 -2.34
CA ASN A 390 -20.79 14.55 -0.91
C ASN A 390 -20.17 15.75 -0.16
N GLU A 391 -20.95 16.83 0.00
CA GLU A 391 -20.55 18.00 0.80
C GLU A 391 -20.16 17.62 2.25
N HIS A 392 -20.79 16.58 2.80
CA HIS A 392 -20.44 16.08 4.13
C HIS A 392 -19.05 15.46 4.15
N TYR A 393 -18.61 14.82 3.06
CA TYR A 393 -17.30 14.17 2.97
C TYR A 393 -16.14 15.16 3.13
N GLN A 394 -16.19 16.28 2.41
CA GLN A 394 -15.20 17.37 2.54
C GLN A 394 -15.17 17.94 3.98
N LYS A 395 -16.34 18.15 4.59
CA LYS A 395 -16.43 18.62 5.99
C LYS A 395 -15.85 17.59 6.96
N ILE A 396 -16.13 16.31 6.76
CA ILE A 396 -15.61 15.20 7.57
C ILE A 396 -14.09 15.17 7.53
N LEU A 397 -13.47 15.22 6.35
CA LEU A 397 -12.00 15.20 6.21
C LEU A 397 -11.33 16.40 6.92
N ARG A 398 -12.00 17.55 7.04
CA ARG A 398 -11.47 18.68 7.80
C ARG A 398 -11.47 18.43 9.31
N THR A 399 -12.52 17.83 9.85
CA THR A 399 -12.75 17.73 11.30
C THR A 399 -12.29 16.42 11.92
N ALA A 400 -12.20 15.35 11.12
CA ALA A 400 -11.89 13.98 11.57
C ALA A 400 -10.49 13.84 12.20
N ARG A 401 -9.50 14.60 11.73
CA ARG A 401 -8.10 14.51 12.17
C ARG A 401 -7.92 14.68 13.69
N ALA A 402 -8.53 15.71 14.26
CA ALA A 402 -8.42 16.01 15.69
C ALA A 402 -9.14 14.96 16.55
N ALA A 403 -10.21 14.37 16.02
CA ALA A 403 -10.97 13.29 16.66
C ALA A 403 -10.25 11.93 16.65
N GLY A 404 -9.04 11.82 16.11
CA GLY A 404 -8.32 10.54 16.02
C GLY A 404 -8.94 9.58 15.02
N ILE A 405 -9.35 10.11 13.86
CA ILE A 405 -9.92 9.33 12.76
C ILE A 405 -9.03 9.55 11.55
N TRP A 406 -8.49 8.46 11.00
CA TRP A 406 -7.77 8.44 9.74
C TRP A 406 -8.66 7.86 8.64
N ILE A 407 -8.56 8.44 7.45
CA ILE A 407 -9.41 8.09 6.31
C ILE A 407 -8.47 7.85 5.12
N LEU A 408 -8.58 6.67 4.52
CA LEU A 408 -7.92 6.32 3.27
C LEU A 408 -8.97 6.22 2.17
N THR A 409 -8.78 7.01 1.13
CA THR A 409 -9.66 7.06 -0.03
C THR A 409 -8.99 6.35 -1.20
N SER A 410 -9.40 5.10 -1.45
CA SER A 410 -8.88 4.29 -2.55
C SER A 410 -9.69 4.51 -3.82
N ILE A 411 -9.02 4.93 -4.89
CA ILE A 411 -9.67 5.32 -6.14
C ILE A 411 -8.77 5.03 -7.35
N GLN A 412 -9.35 4.79 -8.52
CA GLN A 412 -8.53 4.56 -9.72
C GLN A 412 -7.81 5.83 -10.18
N ARG A 413 -8.53 6.96 -10.15
CA ARG A 413 -8.04 8.27 -10.57
C ARG A 413 -8.78 9.37 -9.82
N ALA A 414 -8.06 10.16 -9.04
CA ALA A 414 -8.61 11.23 -8.20
C ALA A 414 -8.82 12.55 -8.97
N THR A 415 -9.36 12.51 -10.19
CA THR A 415 -9.72 13.72 -10.93
C THR A 415 -10.84 14.50 -10.26
N HIS A 416 -11.02 15.78 -10.61
CA HIS A 416 -12.09 16.64 -10.07
C HIS A 416 -13.51 16.03 -10.09
N ASN A 417 -13.83 15.22 -11.12
CA ASN A 417 -15.14 14.56 -11.22
C ASN A 417 -15.33 13.39 -10.23
N ASN A 418 -14.24 12.81 -9.72
CA ASN A 418 -14.28 11.63 -8.86
C ASN A 418 -13.98 11.99 -7.40
N MET A 419 -13.33 13.14 -7.18
CA MET A 419 -13.04 13.73 -5.89
C MET A 419 -12.81 15.23 -6.11
N ASP A 420 -13.54 16.07 -5.39
CA ASP A 420 -13.36 17.51 -5.51
C ASP A 420 -11.99 17.97 -4.99
N THR A 421 -11.58 19.18 -5.38
CA THR A 421 -10.27 19.73 -5.04
C THR A 421 -10.08 19.93 -3.54
N ASP A 422 -11.13 20.27 -2.80
CA ASP A 422 -11.02 20.52 -1.37
C ASP A 422 -10.95 19.22 -0.58
N SER A 423 -11.65 18.16 -1.01
CA SER A 423 -11.47 16.81 -0.48
C SER A 423 -10.03 16.33 -0.68
N ARG A 424 -9.45 16.54 -1.88
CA ARG A 424 -8.02 16.25 -2.11
C ARG A 424 -7.10 17.07 -1.21
N ALA A 425 -7.34 18.37 -1.07
CA ALA A 425 -6.53 19.23 -0.20
C ALA A 425 -6.61 18.81 1.28
N ASN A 426 -7.69 18.14 1.69
CA ASN A 426 -7.82 17.55 3.02
C ASN A 426 -7.29 16.12 3.14
N SER A 427 -6.69 15.58 2.09
CA SER A 427 -5.98 14.30 2.09
C SER A 427 -4.53 14.49 1.60
N PRO A 428 -3.67 15.13 2.40
CA PRO A 428 -2.32 15.51 1.99
C PRO A 428 -1.37 14.32 1.81
N ALA A 429 -1.71 13.15 2.35
CA ALA A 429 -0.91 11.95 2.16
C ALA A 429 -1.32 11.18 0.91
N GLY A 430 -0.36 10.48 0.31
CA GLY A 430 -0.56 9.75 -0.95
C GLY A 430 0.11 8.39 -0.96
N LEU A 431 -0.62 7.37 -1.38
CA LEU A 431 -0.12 6.04 -1.75
C LEU A 431 -0.36 5.85 -3.25
N CYS A 432 0.62 6.22 -4.07
CA CYS A 432 0.47 6.23 -5.52
C CYS A 432 1.09 4.99 -6.17
N PHE A 433 0.23 4.02 -6.47
CA PHE A 433 0.56 2.81 -7.22
C PHE A 433 0.65 3.08 -8.73
N GLY A 434 0.89 2.03 -9.51
CA GLY A 434 1.06 2.13 -10.95
C GLY A 434 -0.12 2.77 -11.68
N LEU A 435 0.17 3.82 -12.45
CA LEU A 435 -0.77 4.56 -13.30
C LEU A 435 -0.52 4.28 -14.79
N ARG A 436 -1.54 4.54 -15.62
CA ARG A 436 -1.40 4.48 -17.09
C ARG A 436 -0.62 5.68 -17.61
N ASP A 437 -0.97 6.86 -17.12
CA ASP A 437 -0.23 8.09 -17.32
C ASP A 437 0.46 8.48 -16.02
N GLY A 438 1.77 8.73 -16.08
CA GLY A 438 2.53 9.15 -14.89
C GLY A 438 2.15 10.54 -14.40
N ALA A 439 1.66 11.41 -15.30
CA ALA A 439 1.23 12.76 -14.96
C ALA A 439 0.00 12.78 -14.03
N ASP A 440 -0.79 11.71 -14.00
CA ASP A 440 -1.92 11.60 -13.08
C ASP A 440 -1.46 11.51 -11.61
N ALA A 441 -0.18 11.25 -11.34
CA ALA A 441 0.36 11.19 -9.98
C ALA A 441 0.18 12.50 -9.20
N GLN A 442 0.10 13.65 -9.89
CA GLN A 442 -0.17 14.96 -9.29
C GLN A 442 -1.51 15.03 -8.52
N TYR A 443 -2.44 14.11 -8.78
CA TYR A 443 -3.73 14.06 -8.06
C TYR A 443 -3.64 13.29 -6.73
N CYS A 444 -2.51 12.67 -6.42
CA CYS A 444 -2.32 11.79 -5.26
C CYS A 444 -1.04 12.13 -4.48
N LEU A 445 0.03 12.51 -5.17
CA LEU A 445 1.30 12.89 -4.56
C LEU A 445 1.45 14.41 -4.52
N PRO A 446 2.13 14.94 -3.49
CA PRO A 446 2.48 16.35 -3.41
C PRO A 446 3.50 16.74 -4.49
N ASP A 447 3.56 18.03 -4.81
CA ASP A 447 4.37 18.57 -5.90
C ASP A 447 5.86 18.25 -5.71
N GLU A 448 6.35 18.29 -4.46
CA GLU A 448 7.74 17.99 -4.11
C GLU A 448 8.14 16.56 -4.49
N ALA A 449 7.21 15.60 -4.37
CA ALA A 449 7.44 14.23 -4.79
C ALA A 449 7.50 14.11 -6.32
N ILE A 450 6.63 14.83 -7.03
CA ILE A 450 6.57 14.86 -8.49
C ILE A 450 7.84 15.50 -9.07
N ASP A 451 8.21 16.66 -8.55
CA ASP A 451 9.42 17.41 -8.93
C ASP A 451 10.67 16.58 -8.67
N ALA A 452 10.70 15.82 -7.57
CA ALA A 452 11.80 14.90 -7.27
C ALA A 452 11.87 13.66 -8.20
N GLY A 453 10.84 13.45 -9.03
CA GLY A 453 10.81 12.43 -10.08
C GLY A 453 9.92 11.22 -9.77
N ALA A 454 8.96 11.33 -8.86
CA ALA A 454 7.97 10.27 -8.62
C ALA A 454 7.08 10.09 -9.87
N TRP A 455 7.35 9.07 -10.67
CA TRP A 455 6.68 8.86 -11.96
C TRP A 455 6.13 7.43 -12.13
N PRO A 456 4.91 7.14 -11.62
CA PRO A 456 4.38 5.78 -11.49
C PRO A 456 3.82 5.17 -12.79
N GLN A 457 4.42 5.45 -13.94
CA GLN A 457 3.93 5.01 -15.27
C GLN A 457 4.26 3.54 -15.60
N TRP A 458 3.94 2.62 -14.69
CA TRP A 458 4.07 1.18 -14.89
C TRP A 458 2.73 0.44 -14.95
N GLY A 459 1.61 1.11 -14.64
CA GLY A 459 0.28 0.49 -14.61
C GLY A 459 0.27 -0.79 -13.76
N ASN A 460 -0.36 -1.85 -14.26
CA ASN A 460 -0.42 -3.15 -13.60
C ASN A 460 0.82 -4.05 -13.86
N ARG A 461 1.83 -3.60 -14.62
CA ARG A 461 3.02 -4.43 -14.93
C ARG A 461 3.92 -4.67 -13.72
N LYS A 462 3.77 -3.88 -12.67
CA LYS A 462 4.54 -3.96 -11.43
C LYS A 462 3.61 -3.89 -10.20
N PRO A 463 2.83 -4.95 -9.93
CA PRO A 463 1.90 -4.93 -8.80
C PRO A 463 2.61 -4.71 -7.46
N GLY A 464 2.03 -3.82 -6.65
CA GLY A 464 2.52 -3.44 -5.32
C GLY A 464 3.58 -2.33 -5.34
N TYR A 465 4.14 -1.97 -6.51
CA TYR A 465 5.05 -0.84 -6.61
C TYR A 465 4.28 0.47 -6.44
N HIS A 466 4.77 1.34 -5.58
CA HIS A 466 4.16 2.64 -5.30
C HIS A 466 5.17 3.65 -4.75
N TYR A 467 4.78 4.92 -4.80
CA TYR A 467 5.36 5.99 -3.99
C TYR A 467 4.45 6.25 -2.79
N ALA A 468 5.05 6.66 -1.68
CA ALA A 468 4.35 7.03 -0.46
C ALA A 468 4.81 8.41 0.00
N ALA A 469 3.88 9.32 0.25
CA ALA A 469 4.13 10.68 0.70
C ALA A 469 3.20 11.04 1.87
N GLY A 470 3.68 11.93 2.75
CA GLY A 470 3.02 12.20 4.04
C GLY A 470 3.17 11.04 5.03
N LEU A 471 2.24 10.91 5.97
CA LEU A 471 2.20 9.90 7.05
C LEU A 471 3.48 9.88 7.89
N GLY A 472 4.06 11.07 8.12
CA GLY A 472 5.33 11.24 8.83
C GLY A 472 6.56 10.78 8.05
N ILE A 473 6.43 10.36 6.79
CA ILE A 473 7.55 9.96 5.93
C ILE A 473 8.39 11.22 5.61
N PRO A 474 9.71 11.19 5.83
CA PRO A 474 10.59 12.29 5.45
C PRO A 474 10.49 12.62 3.95
N GLU A 475 10.48 13.89 3.60
CA GLU A 475 10.25 14.38 2.23
C GLU A 475 11.27 13.82 1.22
N GLU A 476 12.52 13.65 1.66
CA GLU A 476 13.59 13.05 0.85
C GLU A 476 13.34 11.57 0.49
N ARG A 477 12.26 10.97 1.01
CA ARG A 477 11.81 9.61 0.70
C ARG A 477 10.62 9.56 -0.24
N TRP A 478 9.89 10.66 -0.48
CA TRP A 478 8.62 10.61 -1.22
C TRP A 478 8.77 10.16 -2.68
N HIS A 479 9.92 10.45 -3.29
CA HIS A 479 10.26 10.00 -4.65
C HIS A 479 10.86 8.58 -4.70
N VAL A 480 11.03 7.92 -3.55
CA VAL A 480 11.71 6.63 -3.46
C VAL A 480 10.69 5.54 -3.68
N THR A 481 10.89 4.76 -4.73
CA THR A 481 9.97 3.67 -5.05
C THR A 481 9.97 2.62 -3.93
N ALA A 482 8.79 2.25 -3.48
CA ALA A 482 8.56 1.14 -2.56
C ALA A 482 7.74 0.03 -3.23
N ARG A 483 7.76 -1.15 -2.61
CA ARG A 483 6.84 -2.25 -2.94
C ARG A 483 6.22 -2.81 -1.67
N THR A 484 4.91 -3.05 -1.71
CA THR A 484 4.20 -3.77 -0.65
C THR A 484 4.76 -5.19 -0.48
N GLU A 485 4.74 -5.71 0.75
CA GLU A 485 5.09 -7.11 0.97
C GLU A 485 4.00 -8.04 0.40
N LEU A 486 4.39 -9.28 0.09
CA LEU A 486 3.51 -10.30 -0.47
C LEU A 486 3.01 -11.19 0.66
N ALA A 487 1.78 -10.91 1.13
CA ALA A 487 1.10 -11.73 2.12
C ALA A 487 0.05 -12.61 1.46
N SER A 488 0.01 -13.90 1.78
CA SER A 488 -1.10 -14.75 1.36
C SER A 488 -2.38 -14.38 2.13
N LYS A 489 -3.55 -14.62 1.55
CA LYS A 489 -4.83 -14.43 2.24
C LYS A 489 -4.92 -15.26 3.52
N ARG A 490 -4.32 -16.46 3.51
CA ARG A 490 -4.27 -17.35 4.66
C ARG A 490 -3.42 -16.77 5.80
N ASP A 491 -2.21 -16.30 5.49
CA ASP A 491 -1.32 -15.71 6.51
C ASP A 491 -1.96 -14.50 7.19
N GLN A 492 -2.63 -13.64 6.40
CA GLN A 492 -3.37 -12.50 6.94
C GLN A 492 -4.53 -12.95 7.83
N ALA A 493 -5.33 -13.93 7.38
CA ALA A 493 -6.45 -14.47 8.14
C ALA A 493 -5.99 -15.06 9.48
N ASP A 494 -4.89 -15.82 9.48
CA ASP A 494 -4.33 -16.42 10.69
C ASP A 494 -3.80 -15.34 11.65
N ALA A 495 -3.12 -14.30 11.14
CA ALA A 495 -2.67 -13.17 11.96
C ALA A 495 -3.84 -12.38 12.57
N VAL A 496 -4.89 -12.09 11.79
CA VAL A 496 -6.09 -11.40 12.27
C VAL A 496 -6.84 -12.24 13.31
N SER A 497 -6.89 -13.56 13.12
CA SER A 497 -7.50 -14.49 14.07
C SER A 497 -6.71 -14.53 15.39
N ALA A 498 -5.38 -14.57 15.31
CA ALA A 498 -4.54 -14.45 16.49
C ALA A 498 -4.74 -13.11 17.22
N GLY A 499 -4.97 -12.03 16.47
CA GLY A 499 -5.24 -10.69 17.00
C GLY A 499 -6.59 -10.58 17.74
N ALA A 500 -7.54 -11.50 17.55
CA ALA A 500 -8.87 -11.40 18.15
C ALA A 500 -8.84 -11.33 19.69
N ALA A 501 -7.89 -12.02 20.34
CA ALA A 501 -7.77 -12.06 21.80
C ALA A 501 -7.19 -10.78 22.42
N ILE A 502 -6.53 -9.93 21.62
CA ILE A 502 -5.85 -8.72 22.08
C ILE A 502 -6.55 -7.43 21.62
N ARG A 503 -7.36 -7.50 20.55
CA ARG A 503 -8.01 -6.33 19.97
C ARG A 503 -8.94 -5.67 20.98
N THR A 504 -8.82 -4.35 21.10
CA THR A 504 -9.74 -3.55 21.89
C THR A 504 -11.05 -3.36 21.12
N PRO A 505 -12.23 -3.62 21.72
CA PRO A 505 -13.50 -3.27 21.09
C PRO A 505 -13.59 -1.74 20.91
N LEU A 506 -14.48 -1.28 20.02
CA LEU A 506 -14.75 0.15 19.84
C LEU A 506 -15.09 0.81 21.19
N ASP A 507 -14.56 2.01 21.41
CA ASP A 507 -14.82 2.76 22.65
C ASP A 507 -16.30 3.17 22.76
N THR A 508 -16.80 3.27 23.99
CA THR A 508 -18.22 3.52 24.25
C THR A 508 -18.68 4.87 23.74
N VAL A 509 -17.83 5.91 23.84
CA VAL A 509 -18.15 7.26 23.33
C VAL A 509 -18.49 7.21 21.85
N THR A 510 -17.70 6.47 21.08
CA THR A 510 -17.89 6.34 19.64
C THR A 510 -19.03 5.40 19.29
N ALA A 511 -19.14 4.26 19.98
CA ALA A 511 -20.24 3.32 19.80
C ALA A 511 -21.60 3.98 20.07
N ASP A 512 -21.72 4.73 21.16
CA ASP A 512 -22.94 5.45 21.54
C ASP A 512 -23.26 6.58 20.55
N ALA A 513 -22.24 7.28 20.03
CA ALA A 513 -22.43 8.32 19.04
C ALA A 513 -22.91 7.79 17.69
N PHE A 514 -22.50 6.57 17.30
CA PHE A 514 -23.05 5.89 16.14
C PHE A 514 -24.43 5.25 16.41
N GLY A 515 -24.75 4.96 17.67
CA GLY A 515 -26.06 4.52 18.12
C GLY A 515 -26.55 3.27 17.40
N ASP A 516 -27.82 3.30 16.98
CA ASP A 516 -28.50 2.13 16.44
C ASP A 516 -27.88 1.60 15.13
N LEU A 517 -27.27 2.47 14.33
CA LEU A 517 -26.55 2.03 13.12
C LEU A 517 -25.36 1.14 13.45
N TYR A 518 -24.67 1.41 14.55
CA TYR A 518 -23.57 0.57 15.03
C TYR A 518 -24.08 -0.71 15.66
N VAL A 519 -25.17 -0.67 16.43
CA VAL A 519 -25.77 -1.88 17.04
C VAL A 519 -26.25 -2.85 15.94
N ASN A 520 -26.88 -2.33 14.89
CA ASN A 520 -27.42 -3.11 13.77
C ASN A 520 -26.42 -3.33 12.63
N ARG A 521 -25.12 -3.09 12.87
CA ARG A 521 -24.11 -3.24 11.82
C ARG A 521 -23.93 -4.69 11.42
N THR A 522 -23.42 -4.89 10.21
CA THR A 522 -22.91 -6.19 9.77
C THR A 522 -21.67 -6.55 10.57
N THR A 523 -21.59 -7.79 11.06
CA THR A 523 -20.40 -8.33 11.73
C THR A 523 -20.08 -9.72 11.16
N TYR A 524 -18.82 -10.14 11.29
CA TYR A 524 -18.38 -11.46 10.89
C TYR A 524 -17.50 -12.06 11.99
N ASP A 525 -17.74 -13.32 12.33
CA ASP A 525 -16.99 -14.00 13.40
C ASP A 525 -15.84 -14.88 12.86
N ALA A 526 -15.76 -15.07 11.55
CA ALA A 526 -14.80 -15.95 10.91
C ALA A 526 -14.33 -15.44 9.52
N PRO A 527 -13.08 -15.78 9.13
CA PRO A 527 -12.57 -15.45 7.80
C PRO A 527 -13.34 -16.20 6.70
N LEU A 528 -13.41 -15.60 5.52
CA LEU A 528 -13.81 -16.27 4.29
C LEU A 528 -12.55 -16.65 3.50
N LEU A 529 -12.19 -17.93 3.56
CA LEU A 529 -11.08 -18.50 2.81
C LEU A 529 -11.61 -19.44 1.70
N PRO A 530 -10.87 -19.61 0.59
CA PRO A 530 -11.17 -20.65 -0.38
C PRO A 530 -11.17 -22.02 0.31
N LYS A 531 -12.14 -22.88 0.00
CA LYS A 531 -12.17 -24.27 0.48
C LYS A 531 -10.98 -25.03 -0.11
N GLU A 532 -10.23 -25.78 0.69
CA GLU A 532 -9.18 -26.66 0.18
C GLU A 532 -9.82 -27.89 -0.50
N GLU A 533 -9.23 -28.36 -1.61
CA GLU A 533 -9.68 -29.59 -2.28
C GLU A 533 -9.54 -30.79 -1.32
N GLY A 534 -10.67 -31.29 -0.81
CA GLY A 534 -10.73 -32.47 0.06
C GLY A 534 -11.48 -32.31 1.40
N GLU A 535 -12.00 -31.13 1.73
CA GLU A 535 -12.90 -30.98 2.89
C GLU A 535 -14.34 -31.43 2.56
N ASP A 536 -14.70 -32.63 3.02
CA ASP A 536 -16.05 -33.18 2.92
C ASP A 536 -17.08 -32.27 3.63
N ASN A 537 -18.19 -32.01 2.94
CA ASN A 537 -19.32 -31.20 3.39
C ASN A 537 -19.88 -31.71 4.73
N THR A 538 -19.51 -31.06 5.82
CA THR A 538 -20.43 -30.91 6.96
C THR A 538 -20.85 -29.46 6.99
N PRO A 539 -22.14 -29.14 6.76
CA PRO A 539 -22.61 -27.76 6.91
C PRO A 539 -22.32 -27.33 8.34
N GLN A 540 -21.36 -26.42 8.53
CA GLN A 540 -21.14 -25.77 9.80
C GLN A 540 -22.31 -24.82 10.01
N GLN A 541 -23.36 -25.31 10.67
CA GLN A 541 -24.43 -24.48 11.20
C GLN A 541 -23.79 -23.40 12.06
N ALA A 542 -24.06 -22.13 11.72
CA ALA A 542 -23.93 -21.03 12.65
C ALA A 542 -24.61 -21.43 13.96
N ALA A 543 -23.89 -21.32 15.09
CA ALA A 543 -24.46 -21.60 16.39
C ALA A 543 -25.62 -20.60 16.63
N PRO A 544 -26.87 -21.05 16.82
CA PRO A 544 -27.96 -20.14 17.12
C PRO A 544 -27.84 -19.64 18.56
N SER A 545 -27.90 -18.32 18.75
CA SER A 545 -28.24 -17.72 20.04
C SER A 545 -29.62 -18.22 20.50
N PRO A 546 -29.85 -18.42 21.81
CA PRO A 546 -31.07 -19.04 22.31
C PRO A 546 -32.25 -18.07 22.20
N ALA A 547 -33.20 -18.36 21.30
CA ALA A 547 -34.51 -17.72 21.26
C ALA A 547 -35.58 -18.62 21.91
N PRO A 548 -36.64 -18.07 22.55
CA PRO A 548 -37.67 -18.84 23.25
C PRO A 548 -38.57 -19.62 22.28
N GLY A 549 -39.02 -20.80 22.73
CA GLY A 549 -39.59 -21.87 21.90
C GLY A 549 -40.81 -21.51 21.04
N ALA A 550 -40.81 -22.06 19.82
CA ALA A 550 -41.93 -22.03 18.88
C ALA A 550 -42.81 -23.30 18.99
N PRO A 551 -44.14 -23.21 18.76
CA PRO A 551 -45.10 -24.32 18.73
C PRO A 551 -45.07 -25.13 17.39
N PRO A 552 -45.72 -26.31 17.32
CA PRO A 552 -45.40 -27.34 16.33
C PRO A 552 -46.02 -27.14 14.93
N ALA A 553 -45.38 -27.81 13.98
CA ALA A 553 -45.46 -27.69 12.53
C ALA A 553 -46.82 -28.01 11.87
N THR A 554 -47.06 -27.35 10.73
CA THR A 554 -48.05 -27.69 9.71
C THR A 554 -47.36 -28.39 8.51
N PRO A 555 -48.03 -29.30 7.78
CA PRO A 555 -47.38 -30.18 6.81
C PRO A 555 -47.18 -29.56 5.43
N ALA A 556 -46.23 -30.17 4.71
CA ALA A 556 -45.59 -29.76 3.47
C ALA A 556 -46.53 -29.44 2.29
N VAL A 557 -46.15 -28.43 1.52
CA VAL A 557 -46.64 -28.16 0.15
C VAL A 557 -45.56 -28.59 -0.84
N GLU A 558 -46.00 -29.27 -1.90
CA GLU A 558 -45.19 -29.89 -2.95
C GLU A 558 -44.32 -28.88 -3.73
N THR A 559 -43.12 -29.35 -4.07
CA THR A 559 -42.07 -28.65 -4.80
C THR A 559 -42.42 -28.46 -6.28
N ALA A 560 -42.32 -27.22 -6.78
CA ALA A 560 -42.23 -26.93 -8.22
C ALA A 560 -40.85 -27.36 -8.78
N PRO A 561 -40.75 -27.75 -10.06
CA PRO A 561 -39.50 -28.28 -10.62
C PRO A 561 -38.43 -27.19 -10.77
N ALA A 562 -37.18 -27.63 -10.61
CA ALA A 562 -35.98 -26.79 -10.69
C ALA A 562 -35.80 -26.19 -12.09
N TYR A 563 -35.61 -24.87 -12.13
CA TYR A 563 -35.10 -24.16 -13.31
C TYR A 563 -33.59 -24.40 -13.42
N SER A 564 -33.17 -25.19 -14.40
CA SER A 564 -31.78 -25.28 -14.84
C SER A 564 -31.51 -24.15 -15.83
N GLY A 565 -30.74 -23.14 -15.41
CA GLY A 565 -30.28 -22.09 -16.31
C GLY A 565 -29.36 -22.62 -17.41
N PRO A 566 -29.22 -21.90 -18.54
CA PRO A 566 -28.32 -22.31 -19.61
C PRO A 566 -26.85 -22.17 -19.18
N PRO A 567 -25.93 -22.98 -19.75
CA PRO A 567 -24.53 -22.92 -19.41
C PRO A 567 -23.86 -21.67 -19.97
N ASP A 568 -22.83 -21.20 -19.26
CA ASP A 568 -21.98 -20.06 -19.62
C ASP A 568 -21.33 -20.27 -21.00
N GLU A 569 -21.75 -19.48 -21.99
CA GLU A 569 -21.01 -19.28 -23.24
C GLU A 569 -20.65 -17.79 -23.41
N GLU A 570 -19.42 -17.57 -23.85
CA GLU A 570 -18.79 -16.27 -24.07
C GLU A 570 -19.64 -15.39 -25.00
N MET A 571 -19.78 -14.10 -24.66
CA MET A 571 -20.39 -13.08 -25.51
C MET A 571 -19.60 -12.94 -26.82
N ASP A 572 -20.12 -13.54 -27.89
CA ASP A 572 -19.82 -13.16 -29.27
C ASP A 572 -21.15 -12.88 -30.00
N ASP A 573 -21.14 -11.74 -30.73
CA ASP A 573 -22.10 -11.23 -31.72
C ASP A 573 -23.60 -11.61 -31.59
N VAL A 574 -24.41 -10.63 -31.21
CA VAL A 574 -25.88 -10.70 -31.20
C VAL A 574 -26.38 -11.00 -32.63
N ASP A 575 -26.95 -12.18 -32.83
CA ASP A 575 -27.52 -12.61 -34.11
C ASP A 575 -28.78 -11.78 -34.45
N GLU A 576 -28.65 -10.89 -35.43
CA GLU A 576 -29.73 -10.03 -35.95
C GLU A 576 -30.96 -10.85 -36.41
N GLU A 577 -30.78 -12.12 -36.81
CA GLU A 577 -31.87 -12.99 -37.28
C GLU A 577 -32.80 -13.41 -36.12
N THR A 578 -32.26 -13.58 -34.92
CA THR A 578 -33.03 -13.95 -33.73
C THR A 578 -33.87 -12.77 -33.20
N MET A 579 -33.30 -11.56 -33.21
CA MET A 579 -34.03 -10.33 -32.83
C MET A 579 -35.16 -9.99 -33.82
N ALA A 580 -34.95 -10.23 -35.12
CA ALA A 580 -35.98 -10.01 -36.13
C ALA A 580 -37.19 -10.95 -35.94
N ALA A 581 -36.95 -12.21 -35.58
CA ALA A 581 -37.99 -13.18 -35.32
C ALA A 581 -38.86 -12.81 -34.10
N GLU A 582 -38.24 -12.35 -33.00
CA GLU A 582 -38.98 -11.92 -31.80
C GLU A 582 -39.82 -10.66 -32.05
N VAL A 583 -39.33 -9.72 -32.87
CA VAL A 583 -40.09 -8.52 -33.25
C VAL A 583 -41.27 -8.85 -34.15
N GLU A 584 -41.15 -9.85 -35.02
CA GLU A 584 -42.24 -10.30 -35.87
C GLU A 584 -43.33 -11.00 -35.07
N GLU A 585 -42.96 -11.83 -34.09
CA GLU A 585 -43.90 -12.49 -33.17
C GLU A 585 -44.66 -11.47 -32.29
N LEU A 586 -43.98 -10.44 -31.79
CA LEU A 586 -44.62 -9.35 -31.05
C LEU A 586 -45.59 -8.54 -31.92
N ASN A 587 -45.26 -8.32 -33.19
CA ASN A 587 -46.14 -7.62 -34.12
C ASN A 587 -47.39 -8.46 -34.46
N GLU A 588 -47.26 -9.78 -34.56
CA GLU A 588 -48.40 -10.68 -34.75
C GLU A 588 -49.32 -10.70 -33.53
N MET A 589 -48.75 -10.74 -32.31
CA MET A 589 -49.52 -10.62 -31.07
C MET A 589 -50.24 -9.27 -30.98
N LEU A 590 -49.57 -8.17 -31.32
CA LEU A 590 -50.17 -6.84 -31.29
C LEU A 590 -51.30 -6.70 -32.32
N LYS A 591 -51.16 -7.31 -33.49
CA LYS A 591 -52.19 -7.30 -34.53
C LYS A 591 -53.43 -8.10 -34.12
N ASN A 592 -53.26 -9.24 -33.45
CA ASN A 592 -54.39 -10.02 -32.91
C ASN A 592 -55.15 -9.26 -31.81
N VAL A 593 -54.46 -8.44 -31.00
CA VAL A 593 -55.11 -7.59 -29.99
C VAL A 593 -55.83 -6.39 -30.61
N LEU A 594 -55.33 -5.87 -31.74
CA LEU A 594 -55.93 -4.72 -32.43
C LEU A 594 -57.08 -5.10 -33.37
N ASP A 595 -57.13 -6.34 -33.88
CA ASP A 595 -58.24 -6.84 -34.70
C ASP A 595 -59.49 -7.24 -33.86
N GLU A 596 -59.41 -7.19 -32.52
CA GLU A 596 -60.55 -7.35 -31.58
C GLU A 596 -61.26 -6.01 -31.25
N ASP A 597 -61.12 -4.99 -32.09
CA ASP A 597 -61.91 -3.75 -31.96
C ASP A 597 -63.35 -4.02 -32.46
N PRO A 598 -64.41 -3.82 -31.63
CA PRO A 598 -65.80 -4.01 -32.07
C PRO A 598 -66.13 -3.15 -33.29
N GLU A 599 -66.90 -3.69 -34.25
CA GLU A 599 -67.16 -3.01 -35.53
C GLU A 599 -67.73 -1.58 -35.34
N PRO A 600 -67.33 -0.62 -36.20
CA PRO A 600 -67.79 0.76 -36.12
C PRO A 600 -69.33 0.84 -36.19
N GLY A 601 -69.94 1.22 -35.08
CA GLY A 601 -71.40 1.34 -34.92
C GLY A 601 -71.95 0.65 -33.66
N GLN A 602 -71.15 -0.18 -32.97
CA GLN A 602 -71.60 -0.89 -31.77
C GLN A 602 -71.94 0.05 -30.60
N TYR A 603 -71.49 1.30 -30.61
CA TYR A 603 -71.77 2.30 -29.56
C TYR A 603 -72.62 3.49 -30.04
N ASP A 604 -73.10 3.49 -31.29
CA ASP A 604 -73.90 4.60 -31.86
C ASP A 604 -75.26 4.81 -31.16
N HIS A 605 -75.66 3.86 -30.32
CA HIS A 605 -76.88 3.90 -29.53
C HIS A 605 -76.70 4.54 -28.15
N LEU A 606 -75.47 4.84 -27.71
CA LEU A 606 -75.18 5.50 -26.45
C LEU A 606 -75.06 7.01 -26.70
N ARG A 607 -76.08 7.79 -26.33
CA ARG A 607 -76.01 9.25 -26.38
C ARG A 607 -75.61 9.78 -25.01
N ILE A 608 -74.81 10.85 -24.99
CA ILE A 608 -74.44 11.58 -23.76
C ILE A 608 -75.68 12.12 -23.02
N GLU A 609 -76.79 12.23 -23.74
CA GLU A 609 -78.08 12.74 -23.27
C GLU A 609 -78.96 11.64 -22.65
N ASP A 610 -78.58 10.37 -22.74
CA ASP A 610 -79.36 9.27 -22.18
C ASP A 610 -79.24 9.29 -20.65
N GLU A 611 -80.38 9.45 -19.97
CA GLU A 611 -80.46 9.52 -18.52
C GLU A 611 -80.08 8.15 -17.94
N ILE A 612 -78.93 8.07 -17.28
CA ILE A 612 -78.46 6.85 -16.61
C ILE A 612 -79.45 6.55 -15.49
N GLU A 613 -80.18 5.43 -15.61
CA GLU A 613 -81.05 4.96 -14.53
C GLU A 613 -80.21 4.82 -13.24
N PRO A 614 -80.68 5.34 -12.11
CA PRO A 614 -79.98 5.14 -10.85
C PRO A 614 -79.85 3.63 -10.62
N PRO A 615 -78.69 3.15 -10.15
CA PRO A 615 -78.48 1.72 -9.92
C PRO A 615 -79.57 1.19 -8.97
N ALA A 616 -80.02 -0.04 -9.21
CA ALA A 616 -80.98 -0.71 -8.35
C ALA A 616 -80.52 -0.68 -6.88
N GLU A 617 -81.45 -0.62 -5.93
CA GLU A 617 -81.14 -0.47 -4.48
C GLU A 617 -80.22 -1.58 -3.93
N ASP A 618 -80.08 -2.68 -4.66
CA ASP A 618 -79.26 -3.86 -4.37
C ASP A 618 -77.96 -3.96 -5.20
N ALA A 619 -77.63 -2.93 -5.98
CA ALA A 619 -76.34 -2.88 -6.67
C ALA A 619 -75.18 -2.81 -5.66
N PRO A 620 -74.14 -3.65 -5.79
CA PRO A 620 -72.99 -3.59 -4.90
C PRO A 620 -72.28 -2.24 -5.06
N VAL A 621 -72.43 -1.39 -4.04
CA VAL A 621 -71.67 -0.16 -3.92
C VAL A 621 -70.21 -0.54 -3.72
N LEU A 622 -69.38 -0.34 -4.75
CA LEU A 622 -67.93 -0.32 -4.60
C LEU A 622 -67.57 0.93 -3.78
N SER A 623 -67.59 0.79 -2.46
CA SER A 623 -66.98 1.76 -1.56
C SER A 623 -65.47 1.74 -1.82
N LEU A 624 -64.97 2.76 -2.52
CA LEU A 624 -63.55 3.04 -2.58
C LEU A 624 -63.13 3.45 -1.17
N GLY A 625 -62.72 2.46 -0.38
CA GLY A 625 -62.44 2.56 1.05
C GLY A 625 -61.68 3.83 1.42
N GLY A 626 -62.38 4.76 2.06
CA GLY A 626 -61.83 5.99 2.62
C GLY A 626 -62.28 6.27 4.05
N ASP A 627 -63.32 5.57 4.53
CA ASP A 627 -63.79 5.71 5.92
C ASP A 627 -63.28 4.53 6.73
N VAL A 628 -62.21 4.81 7.48
CA VAL A 628 -61.87 4.03 8.68
C VAL A 628 -62.97 4.29 9.70
N ASP A 629 -63.47 3.26 10.39
CA ASP A 629 -64.48 3.41 11.45
C ASP A 629 -64.07 4.52 12.45
N ASP A 630 -65.03 5.31 12.94
CA ASP A 630 -64.75 6.47 13.80
C ASP A 630 -63.94 6.10 15.07
N ASP A 631 -64.06 4.86 15.53
CA ASP A 631 -63.33 4.31 16.68
C ASP A 631 -61.83 4.03 16.38
N ASP A 632 -61.46 3.92 15.11
CA ASP A 632 -60.10 3.61 14.63
C ASP A 632 -59.34 4.85 14.14
N LYS A 633 -59.98 6.04 14.17
CA LYS A 633 -59.37 7.32 13.80
C LYS A 633 -58.37 7.81 14.86
N LEU A 634 -57.14 8.01 14.44
CA LEU A 634 -56.05 8.56 15.24
C LEU A 634 -56.09 10.08 15.26
N THR A 635 -55.89 10.66 16.45
CA THR A 635 -55.53 12.08 16.58
C THR A 635 -54.12 12.35 16.05
N SER A 636 -53.79 13.62 15.81
CA SER A 636 -52.44 14.03 15.40
C SER A 636 -51.33 13.62 16.39
N GLU A 637 -51.63 13.50 17.68
CA GLU A 637 -50.63 13.09 18.68
C GLU A 637 -50.46 11.58 18.70
N GLN A 638 -51.58 10.83 18.66
CA GLN A 638 -51.54 9.37 18.57
C GLN A 638 -50.88 8.89 17.27
N GLY A 639 -51.16 9.53 16.13
CA GLY A 639 -50.49 9.21 14.87
C GLY A 639 -49.00 9.52 14.87
N ARG A 640 -48.55 10.54 15.63
CA ARG A 640 -47.11 10.78 15.85
C ARG A 640 -46.50 9.65 16.67
N GLN A 641 -47.14 9.29 17.77
CA GLN A 641 -46.66 8.22 18.64
C GLN A 641 -46.56 6.90 17.86
N GLU A 642 -47.58 6.54 17.09
CA GLU A 642 -47.57 5.31 16.29
C GLU A 642 -46.52 5.34 15.18
N LEU A 643 -46.27 6.50 14.56
CA LEU A 643 -45.15 6.68 13.62
C LEU A 643 -43.80 6.47 14.33
N TYR A 644 -43.63 7.01 15.52
CA TYR A 644 -42.37 6.89 16.26
C TYR A 644 -42.13 5.46 16.75
N GLU A 645 -43.18 4.78 17.25
CA GLU A 645 -43.15 3.36 17.60
C GLU A 645 -42.84 2.48 16.38
N ARG A 646 -43.39 2.81 15.20
CA ARG A 646 -43.07 2.12 13.95
C ARG A 646 -41.61 2.28 13.54
N LEU A 647 -41.08 3.51 13.62
CA LEU A 647 -39.68 3.79 13.31
C LEU A 647 -38.74 3.08 14.30
N ASP A 648 -39.05 3.11 15.60
CA ASP A 648 -38.30 2.38 16.63
C ASP A 648 -38.34 0.87 16.40
N LYS A 649 -39.51 0.32 16.06
CA LYS A 649 -39.64 -1.09 15.69
C LYS A 649 -38.76 -1.45 14.49
N TRP A 650 -38.78 -0.63 13.43
CA TRP A 650 -37.93 -0.86 12.26
C TRP A 650 -36.44 -0.80 12.59
N VAL A 651 -36.03 0.15 13.43
CA VAL A 651 -34.66 0.21 13.93
C VAL A 651 -34.30 -1.07 14.67
N ARG A 652 -35.15 -1.58 15.58
CA ARG A 652 -34.92 -2.84 16.30
C ARG A 652 -34.90 -4.06 15.39
N GLU A 653 -35.63 -4.01 14.28
CA GLU A 653 -35.64 -5.05 13.24
C GLU A 653 -34.48 -4.90 12.24
N GLY A 654 -33.65 -3.86 12.36
CA GLY A 654 -32.54 -3.58 11.45
C GLY A 654 -32.95 -2.96 10.10
N LYS A 655 -34.21 -2.54 9.94
CA LYS A 655 -34.68 -1.78 8.78
C LYS A 655 -34.29 -0.32 8.95
N ASN A 656 -33.26 0.10 8.20
CA ASN A 656 -32.65 1.44 8.30
C ASN A 656 -33.10 2.45 7.24
N SER A 657 -34.13 2.14 6.45
CA SER A 657 -34.71 3.07 5.47
C SER A 657 -36.19 2.77 5.23
N PHE A 658 -36.96 3.76 4.79
CA PHE A 658 -38.37 3.60 4.48
C PHE A 658 -38.85 4.59 3.40
N ALA A 659 -39.97 4.26 2.75
CA ALA A 659 -40.68 5.15 1.84
C ALA A 659 -41.99 5.66 2.48
N PRO A 660 -42.55 6.81 2.05
CA PRO A 660 -43.88 7.26 2.49
C PRO A 660 -44.98 6.21 2.37
N ARG A 661 -44.88 5.33 1.37
CA ARG A 661 -45.85 4.24 1.18
C ARG A 661 -45.89 3.27 2.36
N ASP A 662 -44.77 3.09 3.07
CA ASP A 662 -44.62 2.16 4.19
C ASP A 662 -45.32 2.64 5.48
N VAL A 663 -45.81 3.88 5.48
CA VAL A 663 -46.57 4.49 6.59
C VAL A 663 -47.98 4.92 6.16
N THR A 664 -48.42 4.53 4.96
CA THR A 664 -49.73 4.91 4.41
C THR A 664 -50.88 4.44 5.32
N ASP A 665 -50.72 3.29 5.95
CA ASP A 665 -51.66 2.73 6.93
C ASP A 665 -51.90 3.69 8.11
N ILE A 666 -50.83 4.31 8.62
CA ILE A 666 -50.92 5.33 9.68
C ILE A 666 -51.60 6.59 9.14
N LEU A 667 -51.25 7.00 7.91
CA LEU A 667 -51.80 8.21 7.29
C LEU A 667 -53.30 8.11 6.97
N MET A 668 -53.78 6.92 6.61
CA MET A 668 -55.21 6.65 6.36
C MET A 668 -56.04 6.69 7.64
N ARG A 669 -55.45 6.34 8.78
CA ARG A 669 -56.12 6.37 10.08
C ARG A 669 -56.13 7.75 10.72
N LEU A 670 -55.37 8.73 10.21
CA LEU A 670 -55.41 10.10 10.72
C LEU A 670 -56.75 10.75 10.40
N GLY A 671 -57.49 11.20 11.41
CA GLY A 671 -58.73 11.96 11.25
C GLY A 671 -58.55 13.40 10.73
N LEU A 672 -57.55 13.63 9.85
CA LEU A 672 -57.18 14.93 9.31
C LEU A 672 -57.52 15.01 7.82
N SER A 673 -58.02 16.17 7.37
CA SER A 673 -58.35 16.41 5.95
C SER A 673 -57.12 16.45 5.03
N ASP A 674 -55.92 16.64 5.58
CA ASP A 674 -54.66 16.71 4.83
C ASP A 674 -53.54 15.96 5.59
N SER A 675 -53.64 14.63 5.61
CA SER A 675 -52.66 13.72 6.24
C SER A 675 -51.27 13.80 5.58
N LYS A 676 -51.22 14.13 4.28
CA LYS A 676 -49.96 14.31 3.51
C LYS A 676 -49.17 15.51 4.03
N ARG A 677 -49.81 16.67 4.22
CA ARG A 677 -49.16 17.85 4.81
C ARG A 677 -48.73 17.60 6.26
N TRP A 678 -49.52 16.85 7.02
CA TRP A 678 -49.13 16.45 8.37
C TRP A 678 -47.83 15.63 8.36
N PHE A 679 -47.74 14.62 7.49
CA PHE A 679 -46.56 13.77 7.37
C PHE A 679 -45.31 14.57 7.01
N TYR A 680 -45.39 15.47 6.01
CA TYR A 680 -44.23 16.27 5.62
C TYR A 680 -43.75 17.20 6.75
N ARG A 681 -44.66 17.76 7.55
CA ARG A 681 -44.29 18.54 8.73
C ARG A 681 -43.61 17.69 9.79
N GLU A 682 -44.08 16.47 10.03
CA GLU A 682 -43.48 15.56 11.01
C GLU A 682 -42.12 15.02 10.51
N ARG A 683 -42.02 14.70 9.22
CA ARG A 683 -40.77 14.39 8.52
C ARG A 683 -39.74 15.50 8.71
N ASP A 684 -40.10 16.76 8.43
CA ASP A 684 -39.18 17.89 8.58
C ASP A 684 -38.71 18.05 10.03
N ARG A 685 -39.56 17.68 10.99
CA ARG A 685 -39.24 17.66 12.41
C ARG A 685 -38.22 16.57 12.74
N LEU A 686 -38.42 15.36 12.21
CA LEU A 686 -37.51 14.23 12.37
C LEU A 686 -36.16 14.46 11.67
N ILE A 687 -36.15 15.12 10.51
CA ILE A 687 -34.93 15.55 9.82
C ILE A 687 -34.17 16.56 10.67
N LYS A 688 -34.86 17.59 11.19
CA LYS A 688 -34.24 18.60 12.06
C LYS A 688 -33.71 17.99 13.37
N ALA A 689 -34.34 16.93 13.85
CA ALA A 689 -33.89 16.18 15.02
C ALA A 689 -32.83 15.13 14.68
N GLU A 690 -32.35 15.04 13.43
CA GLU A 690 -31.34 14.08 12.97
C GLU A 690 -31.73 12.61 13.26
N VAL A 691 -33.03 12.33 13.31
CA VAL A 691 -33.56 10.96 13.46
C VAL A 691 -33.61 10.27 12.10
N ILE A 692 -34.01 11.00 11.07
CA ILE A 692 -34.06 10.54 9.69
C ILE A 692 -33.33 11.53 8.78
N SER A 693 -32.97 11.09 7.58
CA SER A 693 -32.43 11.97 6.54
C SER A 693 -32.98 11.59 5.17
N VAL A 694 -32.98 12.55 4.25
CA VAL A 694 -33.43 12.30 2.87
C VAL A 694 -32.37 11.50 2.12
N ASP A 695 -32.79 10.51 1.33
CA ASP A 695 -31.93 9.87 0.35
C ASP A 695 -31.79 10.80 -0.87
N GLU A 696 -30.58 11.33 -1.07
CA GLU A 696 -30.26 12.28 -2.14
C GLU A 696 -29.67 11.62 -3.39
N SER A 697 -29.53 10.29 -3.39
CA SER A 697 -29.07 9.55 -4.57
C SER A 697 -30.14 9.56 -5.68
N ASP A 698 -29.71 9.42 -6.94
CA ASP A 698 -30.60 9.37 -8.10
C ASP A 698 -31.67 8.26 -7.98
N ASP A 699 -31.29 7.10 -7.45
CA ASP A 699 -32.19 5.95 -7.21
C ASP A 699 -33.05 6.12 -5.94
N GLY A 700 -32.73 7.12 -5.12
CA GLY A 700 -33.26 7.34 -3.77
C GLY A 700 -34.48 8.23 -3.68
N PHE A 701 -34.98 8.76 -4.80
CA PHE A 701 -36.00 9.82 -4.78
C PHE A 701 -37.26 9.41 -3.98
N GLY A 702 -37.48 10.09 -2.86
CA GLY A 702 -38.63 9.83 -1.97
C GLY A 702 -38.39 8.76 -0.90
N LEU A 703 -37.16 8.26 -0.73
CA LEU A 703 -36.75 7.41 0.38
C LEU A 703 -36.13 8.23 1.53
N TYR A 704 -36.25 7.70 2.74
CA TYR A 704 -35.67 8.28 3.95
C TYR A 704 -34.83 7.24 4.68
N ASP A 705 -33.59 7.61 5.01
CA ASP A 705 -32.71 6.83 5.87
C ASP A 705 -33.05 7.10 7.34
N ILE A 706 -33.11 6.04 8.14
CA ILE A 706 -33.25 6.12 9.60
C ILE A 706 -31.84 6.09 10.19
N LEU A 707 -31.48 7.15 10.91
CA LEU A 707 -30.15 7.31 11.52
C LEU A 707 -30.15 6.85 12.99
N ARG A 708 -31.27 7.04 13.69
CA ARG A 708 -31.49 6.58 15.08
C ARG A 708 -32.98 6.43 15.37
N SER A 709 -33.31 5.71 16.43
CA SER A 709 -34.68 5.64 16.93
C SER A 709 -35.17 7.01 17.43
N PRO A 710 -36.44 7.41 17.14
CA PRO A 710 -37.04 8.59 17.76
C PRO A 710 -37.38 8.39 19.24
N LEU A 711 -37.35 7.14 19.73
CA LEU A 711 -37.68 6.76 21.11
C LEU A 711 -36.44 6.40 21.94
N SER A 712 -35.24 6.37 21.34
CA SER A 712 -34.01 6.30 22.13
C SER A 712 -33.88 7.61 22.90
N GLU A 713 -33.65 7.52 24.21
CA GLU A 713 -33.58 8.69 25.07
C GLU A 713 -32.56 9.69 24.50
N ASN A 714 -32.94 10.97 24.51
CA ASN A 714 -32.06 12.07 24.17
C ASN A 714 -30.83 11.99 25.11
N ASN A 715 -29.74 11.35 24.68
CA ASN A 715 -28.44 11.40 25.37
C ASN A 715 -27.77 12.79 25.19
N GLY A 716 -28.58 13.83 25.37
CA GLY A 716 -28.27 15.23 25.18
C GLY A 716 -29.09 16.08 26.16
N GLU A 717 -28.96 15.77 27.45
CA GLU A 717 -28.88 16.77 28.52
C GLU A 717 -27.48 16.74 29.14
#